data_AF-A0A7C2NYB5-F1
#
_entry.id   AF-A0A7C2NYB5-F1
#
_cell.length_a   1.000
_cell.length_b   1.000
_cell.length_c   1.000
_cell.angle_alpha   90.00
_cell.angle_beta   90.00
_cell.angle_gamma   90.00
#
_symmetry.space_group_name_H-M   'P 1'
#
loop_
_entity.id
_entity.type
_entity.pdbx_description
1 polymer ?
#
loop_
_entity_poly.entity_id
_entity_poly.type
_entity_poly.pdbx_seq_one_letter_code
_entity_poly.pdbx_strand_id
1 'polypeptide(L)'
;MQRRGAWIGATVGLAAALAGAPAASAPLDAAQRRCLVQSNRTAAGVVEARWSDTRRCLARAARGREPDAQACGDGDPRGKVALARARLEARLARRCTAPLPPFGATDASALGDAAVEEAAALGADLFGADLGAAVVARDDARADAACQAAAAAESGRLVAALLDAAGKAEDAALAGRGGTAPAEDPAGLAAALDAALAPDAEGNPRRAAAALAKRVGARCAGGDLAALFPGPCADAADAAALAACAEGRARCRACRALARFGELPLDCDALDDALANASCASPVGPPWPALLASTPEGGAAGFGPARWLALEFAGPFPAERVDELTLACDGAAQAIRTEPGAGSSLFVVPAAGLPADASCELRWPDGGLLAFATGAATPVVLYDRTDPFLIAPFPDDALLVEDATTASGKRIQLEPPPFDGLLGVVAYGISVALARRDGFSPAQPLVFALSHPLEPASVPLDEAASLAPGAALRLLDVDPASPSYGERIPFTARLRSDAAGGAGVDHSLLVWPAVDLRAGGRYAFVVTRDAQAVGGLPFGPSGFFEQVLAASSGPAAAVQRARDALAPALAALASAAEPPLAPDDLALAVSLSIRSVALDPSDWVAVKEHHLASPPPVLVPGETETLADEVRMRGTVELPLFVANGSLTEVTRDETTGAPVSLASEAVPFALRIPTGVPTPVPVVIYQHGSPGSPDEVFGGTNGALVDAGYAVLGIQDVTNRRFGEDTANQTTQIVGRLAFAHALPLTNFQTHADMLGLLRAIQGMGVPGNFPEIDPTRILYRGVSFGAHHSLGFLPLAPEVTAAVSHVGSGRLYQANLHQLDWQDLLGGILAALPGARPRDVIAGLAAIQNEQDRDDGYLLARNLYEAPLAIAGLADTTPPSLLWIEGIGDSLVPNVATRATTRALGIPSVRELAQASPVLVEADAPLSENVAPGVTAGHFQYAPATTPGCVATGETEGHFCAQGAAEVRAQMLHFFATALAGAAEIVDPLP
;
A
#
# COMPACT_ATOMS: atom_id res chain seq x y z
N MET A 1 21.17 5.62 34.62
CA MET A 1 19.69 5.61 34.56
C MET A 1 19.12 6.80 33.77
N GLN A 2 19.73 7.15 32.64
CA GLN A 2 19.23 8.07 31.61
C GLN A 2 19.72 7.49 30.28
N ARG A 3 18.94 6.55 29.71
CA ARG A 3 19.07 6.07 28.32
C ARG A 3 17.67 5.73 27.85
N ARG A 4 16.81 6.76 27.79
CA ARG A 4 15.51 6.72 27.11
C ARG A 4 15.67 7.50 25.80
N GLY A 5 15.20 6.92 24.70
CA GLY A 5 14.81 7.66 23.48
C GLY A 5 15.91 8.02 22.48
N ALA A 6 16.72 7.05 22.02
CA ALA A 6 17.70 7.32 20.96
C ALA A 6 17.86 6.19 19.94
N TRP A 7 16.78 5.55 19.48
CA TRP A 7 16.87 4.52 18.41
C TRP A 7 15.64 4.48 17.47
N ILE A 8 15.10 5.64 17.08
CA ILE A 8 14.26 5.81 15.85
C ILE A 8 14.71 7.07 15.06
N GLY A 9 15.75 7.79 15.52
CA GLY A 9 16.23 9.01 14.88
C GLY A 9 17.21 8.84 13.71
N ALA A 10 17.61 7.61 13.36
CA ALA A 10 18.68 7.38 12.38
C ALA A 10 18.19 7.24 10.91
N THR A 11 16.90 6.99 10.67
CA THR A 11 16.30 6.95 9.32
C THR A 11 15.62 8.26 8.93
N VAL A 12 15.10 9.04 9.89
CA VAL A 12 14.65 10.42 9.61
C VAL A 12 15.85 11.38 9.50
N GLY A 13 16.98 11.10 10.15
CA GLY A 13 18.20 11.93 10.07
C GLY A 13 18.96 11.86 8.74
N LEU A 14 18.81 10.78 7.95
CA LEU A 14 19.44 10.70 6.62
C LEU A 14 18.47 11.09 5.49
N ALA A 15 17.15 10.98 5.71
CA ALA A 15 16.15 11.52 4.78
C ALA A 15 15.92 13.04 4.97
N ALA A 16 16.05 13.58 6.19
CA ALA A 16 15.93 15.02 6.47
C ALA A 16 17.26 15.81 6.35
N ALA A 17 18.41 15.14 6.23
CA ALA A 17 19.66 15.78 5.79
C ALA A 17 19.88 15.74 4.26
N LEU A 18 18.99 15.06 3.52
CA LEU A 18 18.98 15.01 2.06
C LEU A 18 17.79 15.74 1.41
N ALA A 19 16.96 16.40 2.22
CA ALA A 19 16.10 17.48 1.76
C ALA A 19 16.56 18.80 2.42
N GLY A 20 17.63 19.41 1.88
CA GLY A 20 17.99 20.79 2.26
C GLY A 20 19.47 21.16 2.21
N ALA A 21 20.37 20.28 1.80
CA ALA A 21 21.44 20.70 0.90
C ALA A 21 21.30 19.82 -0.33
N PRO A 22 21.23 20.38 -1.56
CA PRO A 22 21.17 19.55 -2.75
C PRO A 22 22.31 18.55 -2.66
N ALA A 23 21.98 17.25 -2.61
CA ALA A 23 22.96 16.23 -2.90
C ALA A 23 23.55 16.63 -4.24
N ALA A 24 24.83 16.99 -4.28
CA ALA A 24 25.51 17.22 -5.54
C ALA A 24 25.29 15.94 -6.34
N SER A 25 24.42 16.03 -7.34
CA SER A 25 24.07 14.96 -8.25
C SER A 25 25.37 14.38 -8.74
N ALA A 26 25.60 13.08 -8.49
CA ALA A 26 26.80 12.44 -9.00
C ALA A 26 26.84 12.71 -10.52
N PRO A 27 27.97 13.20 -11.08
CA PRO A 27 28.04 13.56 -12.48
C PRO A 27 27.62 12.37 -13.34
N LEU A 28 26.78 12.64 -14.36
CA LEU A 28 26.31 11.61 -15.28
C LEU A 28 27.50 10.80 -15.82
N ASP A 29 27.37 9.48 -15.77
CA ASP A 29 28.38 8.63 -16.36
C ASP A 29 28.39 8.79 -17.90
N ALA A 30 29.44 8.25 -18.53
CA ALA A 30 29.58 8.39 -19.97
C ALA A 30 28.47 7.67 -20.77
N ALA A 31 27.82 6.65 -20.22
CA ALA A 31 26.70 5.95 -20.84
C ALA A 31 25.40 6.74 -20.72
N GLN A 32 25.08 7.26 -19.53
CA GLN A 32 23.93 8.13 -19.26
C GLN A 32 23.98 9.39 -20.13
N ARG A 33 25.14 10.08 -20.20
CA ARG A 33 25.32 11.22 -21.11
C ARG A 33 25.11 10.86 -22.57
N ARG A 34 25.62 9.70 -23.01
CA ARG A 34 25.44 9.24 -24.40
C ARG A 34 23.99 8.90 -24.70
N CYS A 35 23.25 8.38 -23.72
CA CYS A 35 21.82 8.13 -23.85
C CYS A 35 21.08 9.45 -24.12
N LEU A 36 21.20 10.45 -23.24
CA LEU A 36 20.51 11.74 -23.37
C LEU A 36 20.79 12.46 -24.70
N VAL A 37 22.08 12.66 -25.01
CA VAL A 37 22.49 13.32 -26.25
C VAL A 37 21.96 12.56 -27.47
N GLN A 38 21.88 11.23 -27.41
CA GLN A 38 21.40 10.43 -28.53
C GLN A 38 19.87 10.45 -28.63
N SER A 39 19.15 10.48 -27.50
CA SER A 39 17.69 10.63 -27.46
C SER A 39 17.27 11.91 -28.14
N ASN A 40 17.78 13.05 -27.68
CA ASN A 40 17.40 14.37 -28.18
C ASN A 40 17.79 14.56 -29.66
N ARG A 41 19.01 14.15 -30.05
CA ARG A 41 19.45 14.22 -31.46
C ARG A 41 18.62 13.34 -32.40
N THR A 42 18.13 12.19 -31.93
CA THR A 42 17.33 11.32 -32.79
C THR A 42 15.87 11.76 -32.85
N ALA A 43 15.33 12.29 -31.75
CA ALA A 43 14.00 12.91 -31.70
C ALA A 43 13.93 14.16 -32.59
N ALA A 44 15.00 14.98 -32.63
CA ALA A 44 15.11 16.08 -33.59
C ALA A 44 15.00 15.61 -35.06
N GLY A 45 15.49 14.41 -35.38
CA GLY A 45 15.31 13.80 -36.69
C GLY A 45 13.84 13.47 -37.04
N VAL A 46 13.01 13.22 -36.03
CA VAL A 46 11.55 13.04 -36.18
C VAL A 46 10.88 14.38 -36.50
N VAL A 47 11.26 15.46 -35.79
CA VAL A 47 10.80 16.84 -36.08
C VAL A 47 11.11 17.21 -37.53
N GLU A 48 12.34 17.00 -37.98
CA GLU A 48 12.76 17.27 -39.36
C GLU A 48 12.00 16.45 -40.39
N ALA A 49 11.78 15.15 -40.13
CA ALA A 49 11.04 14.27 -41.01
C ALA A 49 9.59 14.74 -41.18
N ARG A 50 8.92 15.02 -40.07
CA ARG A 50 7.54 15.51 -40.00
C ARG A 50 7.39 16.86 -40.71
N TRP A 51 8.28 17.80 -40.46
CA TRP A 51 8.26 19.09 -41.12
C TRP A 51 8.55 18.98 -42.63
N SER A 52 9.47 18.11 -43.02
CA SER A 52 9.78 17.83 -44.42
C SER A 52 8.56 17.32 -45.19
N ASP A 53 7.70 16.52 -44.57
CA ASP A 53 6.45 16.04 -45.17
C ASP A 53 5.38 17.12 -45.21
N THR A 54 5.17 17.86 -44.13
CA THR A 54 4.28 19.03 -44.08
C THR A 54 4.59 20.00 -45.23
N ARG A 55 5.86 20.41 -45.38
CA ARG A 55 6.29 21.30 -46.46
C ARG A 55 6.07 20.72 -47.86
N ARG A 56 6.25 19.40 -48.02
CA ARG A 56 6.00 18.73 -49.31
C ARG A 56 4.50 18.76 -49.62
N CYS A 57 3.66 18.48 -48.65
CA CYS A 57 2.20 18.47 -48.79
C CYS A 57 1.69 19.87 -49.14
N LEU A 58 2.11 20.90 -48.40
CA LEU A 58 1.86 22.30 -48.75
C LEU A 58 2.29 22.62 -50.20
N ALA A 59 3.50 22.24 -50.60
CA ALA A 59 4.00 22.49 -51.96
C ALA A 59 3.28 21.69 -53.06
N ARG A 60 2.65 20.55 -52.73
CA ARG A 60 1.83 19.76 -53.66
C ARG A 60 0.42 20.31 -53.73
N ALA A 61 -0.16 20.71 -52.60
CA ALA A 61 -1.47 21.33 -52.52
C ALA A 61 -1.48 22.64 -53.32
N ALA A 62 -0.45 23.48 -53.15
CA ALA A 62 -0.26 24.67 -53.97
C ALA A 62 -0.12 24.39 -55.47
N ARG A 63 0.12 23.14 -55.92
CA ARG A 63 0.17 22.77 -57.35
C ARG A 63 -1.07 22.01 -57.81
N GLY A 64 -2.13 21.95 -56.99
CA GLY A 64 -3.33 21.15 -57.24
C GLY A 64 -3.09 19.64 -57.27
N ARG A 65 -2.00 19.15 -56.64
CA ARG A 65 -1.60 17.73 -56.62
C ARG A 65 -1.85 17.04 -55.28
N GLU A 66 -2.47 17.75 -54.35
CA GLU A 66 -2.86 17.27 -53.03
C GLU A 66 -4.11 18.06 -52.61
N PRO A 67 -5.29 17.43 -52.50
CA PRO A 67 -6.52 18.13 -52.14
C PRO A 67 -6.56 18.56 -50.67
N ASP A 68 -5.83 17.85 -49.80
CA ASP A 68 -5.81 18.10 -48.36
C ASP A 68 -4.35 18.11 -47.85
N ALA A 69 -3.83 19.30 -47.61
CA ALA A 69 -2.46 19.47 -47.13
C ALA A 69 -2.28 18.97 -45.68
N GLN A 70 -3.33 19.06 -44.85
CA GLN A 70 -3.32 18.63 -43.45
C GLN A 70 -3.26 17.11 -43.39
N ALA A 71 -4.23 16.42 -43.99
CA ALA A 71 -4.27 14.96 -44.03
C ALA A 71 -3.03 14.35 -44.72
N CYS A 72 -2.52 15.01 -45.77
CA CYS A 72 -1.25 14.59 -46.39
C CYS A 72 -0.08 14.72 -45.43
N GLY A 73 -0.01 15.78 -44.62
CA GLY A 73 1.03 15.92 -43.60
C GLY A 73 0.93 14.77 -42.60
N ASP A 74 -0.25 14.61 -41.99
CA ASP A 74 -0.63 13.62 -40.97
C ASP A 74 -0.39 12.18 -41.40
N GLY A 75 -0.61 11.88 -42.68
CA GLY A 75 -0.48 10.52 -43.22
C GLY A 75 0.93 10.01 -43.51
N ASP A 76 2.00 10.75 -43.19
CA ASP A 76 3.41 10.37 -43.47
C ASP A 76 3.60 9.76 -44.88
N PRO A 77 3.38 10.52 -45.96
CA PRO A 77 3.19 10.01 -47.32
C PRO A 77 4.48 9.48 -47.95
N ARG A 78 5.60 9.53 -47.22
CA ARG A 78 6.90 8.97 -47.62
C ARG A 78 7.44 7.96 -46.61
N GLY A 79 6.70 7.63 -45.55
CA GLY A 79 7.16 6.78 -44.46
C GLY A 79 8.37 7.35 -43.72
N LYS A 80 8.63 8.66 -43.82
CA LYS A 80 9.82 9.29 -43.26
C LYS A 80 9.70 9.48 -41.76
N VAL A 81 8.50 9.80 -41.27
CA VAL A 81 8.23 9.96 -39.83
C VAL A 81 8.31 8.59 -39.16
N ALA A 82 7.65 7.58 -39.73
CA ALA A 82 7.73 6.19 -39.26
C ALA A 82 9.18 5.68 -39.26
N LEU A 83 9.94 5.93 -40.33
CA LEU A 83 11.36 5.56 -40.39
C LEU A 83 12.21 6.30 -39.36
N ALA A 84 11.92 7.57 -39.06
CA ALA A 84 12.62 8.34 -38.04
C ALA A 84 12.30 7.82 -36.62
N ARG A 85 11.04 7.48 -36.33
CA ARG A 85 10.61 6.84 -35.07
C ARG A 85 11.25 5.47 -34.86
N ALA A 86 11.28 4.63 -35.90
CA ALA A 86 11.97 3.34 -35.84
C ALA A 86 13.49 3.50 -35.58
N ARG A 87 14.11 4.57 -36.10
CA ARG A 87 15.52 4.89 -35.80
C ARG A 87 15.71 5.40 -34.37
N LEU A 88 14.75 6.17 -33.85
CA LEU A 88 14.74 6.62 -32.46
C LEU A 88 14.68 5.41 -31.52
N GLU A 89 13.69 4.56 -31.67
CA GLU A 89 13.52 3.33 -30.89
C GLU A 89 14.77 2.44 -30.93
N ALA A 90 15.28 2.13 -32.14
CA ALA A 90 16.47 1.30 -32.30
C ALA A 90 17.73 1.93 -31.68
N ARG A 91 17.85 3.26 -31.63
CA ARG A 91 18.98 3.95 -31.02
C ARG A 91 18.87 4.01 -29.50
N LEU A 92 17.69 4.25 -28.96
CA LEU A 92 17.44 4.23 -27.52
C LEU A 92 17.67 2.84 -26.94
N ALA A 93 17.08 1.80 -27.54
CA ALA A 93 17.29 0.42 -27.12
C ALA A 93 18.78 0.02 -27.09
N ARG A 94 19.61 0.60 -27.97
CA ARG A 94 21.05 0.33 -28.04
C ARG A 94 21.89 1.19 -27.10
N ARG A 95 21.46 2.41 -26.76
CA ARG A 95 22.30 3.44 -26.10
C ARG A 95 21.82 3.83 -24.71
N CYS A 96 20.57 3.54 -24.38
CA CYS A 96 19.92 3.81 -23.11
C CYS A 96 19.68 2.48 -22.37
N THR A 97 20.76 1.89 -21.87
CA THR A 97 20.72 0.68 -21.04
C THR A 97 20.86 1.07 -19.58
N ALA A 98 20.24 0.31 -18.67
CA ALA A 98 20.33 0.56 -17.23
C ALA A 98 21.80 0.61 -16.72
N PRO A 99 22.14 1.52 -15.79
CA PRO A 99 21.27 2.54 -15.19
C PRO A 99 20.95 3.68 -16.18
N LEU A 100 19.68 4.07 -16.24
CA LEU A 100 19.23 5.20 -17.06
C LEU A 100 19.70 6.53 -16.43
N PRO A 101 19.82 7.61 -17.22
CA PRO A 101 20.07 8.94 -16.68
C PRO A 101 18.95 9.33 -15.69
N PRO A 102 19.28 10.01 -14.57
CA PRO A 102 18.33 10.43 -13.53
C PRO A 102 17.41 11.59 -13.97
N PHE A 103 17.64 12.18 -15.14
CA PHE A 103 16.79 13.18 -15.77
C PHE A 103 16.84 13.02 -17.28
N GLY A 104 15.81 13.51 -17.98
CA GLY A 104 15.68 13.44 -19.44
C GLY A 104 14.93 12.20 -19.92
N ALA A 105 14.04 12.39 -20.90
CA ALA A 105 13.19 11.31 -21.36
C ALA A 105 13.99 10.23 -22.09
N THR A 106 13.70 8.97 -21.75
CA THR A 106 14.32 7.79 -22.35
C THR A 106 13.32 6.86 -23.01
N ASP A 107 12.03 7.23 -23.01
CA ASP A 107 10.98 6.52 -23.73
C ASP A 107 10.89 6.98 -25.19
N ALA A 108 11.04 6.03 -26.11
CA ALA A 108 11.08 6.33 -27.54
C ALA A 108 9.71 6.75 -28.09
N SER A 109 8.60 6.28 -27.51
CA SER A 109 7.26 6.63 -27.97
C SER A 109 6.94 8.07 -27.60
N ALA A 110 7.07 8.43 -26.32
CA ALA A 110 6.83 9.76 -25.79
C ALA A 110 7.69 10.82 -26.51
N LEU A 111 8.98 10.54 -26.71
CA LEU A 111 9.87 11.40 -27.50
C LEU A 111 9.41 11.55 -28.95
N GLY A 112 8.96 10.45 -29.57
CA GLY A 112 8.46 10.46 -30.94
C GLY A 112 7.14 11.23 -31.10
N ASP A 113 6.25 11.14 -30.11
CA ASP A 113 4.96 11.82 -30.06
C ASP A 113 5.16 13.33 -29.85
N ALA A 114 5.93 13.72 -28.84
CA ALA A 114 6.30 15.11 -28.62
C ALA A 114 6.96 15.76 -29.85
N ALA A 115 7.85 15.02 -30.54
CA ALA A 115 8.51 15.51 -31.76
C ALA A 115 7.53 15.72 -32.94
N VAL A 116 6.51 14.87 -33.07
CA VAL A 116 5.49 15.02 -34.13
C VAL A 116 4.55 16.18 -33.81
N GLU A 117 4.13 16.30 -32.56
CA GLU A 117 3.24 17.36 -32.08
C GLU A 117 3.86 18.75 -32.27
N GLU A 118 5.10 18.98 -31.81
CA GLU A 118 5.72 20.31 -31.93
C GLU A 118 6.01 20.68 -33.40
N ALA A 119 6.31 19.70 -34.25
CA ALA A 119 6.46 19.94 -35.69
C ALA A 119 5.11 20.24 -36.38
N ALA A 120 4.01 19.65 -35.93
CA ALA A 120 2.67 19.98 -36.42
C ALA A 120 2.22 21.36 -35.93
N ALA A 121 2.53 21.69 -34.67
CA ALA A 121 2.20 22.97 -34.06
C ALA A 121 2.92 24.15 -34.73
N LEU A 122 4.16 23.97 -35.23
CA LEU A 122 4.82 24.98 -36.09
C LEU A 122 4.02 25.25 -37.39
N GLY A 123 3.33 24.25 -37.91
CA GLY A 123 2.45 24.41 -39.07
C GLY A 123 1.24 25.27 -38.72
N ALA A 124 0.63 24.99 -37.57
CA ALA A 124 -0.49 25.76 -37.05
C ALA A 124 -0.10 27.21 -36.70
N ASP A 125 1.12 27.42 -36.18
CA ASP A 125 1.63 28.75 -35.86
C ASP A 125 1.72 29.67 -37.09
N LEU A 126 2.09 29.10 -38.24
CA LEU A 126 2.24 29.86 -39.48
C LEU A 126 0.93 29.93 -40.28
N PHE A 127 0.17 28.84 -40.34
CA PHE A 127 -0.93 28.70 -41.29
C PHE A 127 -2.30 28.51 -40.62
N GLY A 128 -2.40 28.58 -39.29
CA GLY A 128 -3.62 28.28 -38.55
C GLY A 128 -3.91 26.79 -38.43
N ALA A 129 -4.96 26.43 -37.68
CA ALA A 129 -5.30 25.04 -37.37
C ALA A 129 -5.70 24.21 -38.61
N ASP A 130 -6.08 24.85 -39.72
CA ASP A 130 -6.42 24.21 -40.99
C ASP A 130 -5.41 24.57 -42.08
N LEU A 131 -4.42 23.70 -42.28
CA LEU A 131 -3.43 23.86 -43.35
C LEU A 131 -4.06 23.85 -44.74
N GLY A 132 -5.18 23.16 -44.94
CA GLY A 132 -5.87 23.08 -46.23
C GLY A 132 -6.50 24.41 -46.63
N ALA A 133 -7.18 25.06 -45.67
CA ALA A 133 -7.81 26.36 -45.86
C ALA A 133 -6.80 27.49 -46.12
N ALA A 134 -5.59 27.39 -45.57
CA ALA A 134 -4.56 28.42 -45.73
C ALA A 134 -3.79 28.33 -47.05
N VAL A 135 -3.72 27.18 -47.73
CA VAL A 135 -2.87 27.01 -48.92
C VAL A 135 -3.38 27.80 -50.11
N VAL A 136 -2.50 28.61 -50.70
CA VAL A 136 -2.78 29.30 -51.95
C VAL A 136 -2.34 28.49 -53.16
N ALA A 137 -3.26 28.27 -54.10
CA ALA A 137 -2.95 27.62 -55.36
C ALA A 137 -2.01 28.49 -56.22
N ARG A 138 -0.95 27.89 -56.72
CA ARG A 138 0.11 28.54 -57.50
C ARG A 138 -0.40 29.11 -58.82
N ASP A 139 -1.42 28.49 -59.40
CA ASP A 139 -2.02 28.94 -60.66
C ASP A 139 -2.90 30.17 -60.44
N ASP A 140 -3.43 30.35 -59.22
CA ASP A 140 -4.24 31.51 -58.82
C ASP A 140 -3.36 32.68 -58.38
N ALA A 141 -2.34 32.42 -57.55
CA ALA A 141 -1.40 33.45 -57.09
C ALA A 141 0.02 32.90 -56.88
N ARG A 142 0.82 32.91 -57.95
CA ARG A 142 2.18 32.36 -57.96
C ARG A 142 3.14 33.02 -56.96
N ALA A 143 3.00 34.33 -56.72
CA ALA A 143 3.84 35.07 -55.78
C ALA A 143 3.54 34.65 -54.34
N ASP A 144 2.26 34.55 -54.00
CA ASP A 144 1.76 34.17 -52.67
C ASP A 144 2.09 32.72 -52.32
N ALA A 145 1.89 31.79 -53.26
CA ALA A 145 2.32 30.41 -53.10
C ALA A 145 3.86 30.29 -52.94
N ALA A 146 4.63 31.20 -53.55
CA ALA A 146 6.08 31.25 -53.35
C ALA A 146 6.48 31.87 -52.00
N CYS A 147 5.68 32.79 -51.46
CA CYS A 147 5.83 33.34 -50.12
C CYS A 147 5.58 32.26 -49.05
N GLN A 148 4.44 31.55 -49.09
CA GLN A 148 4.13 30.45 -48.17
C GLN A 148 5.21 29.35 -48.20
N ALA A 149 5.66 28.97 -49.40
CA ALA A 149 6.71 27.99 -49.56
C ALA A 149 8.07 28.45 -48.98
N ALA A 150 8.38 29.75 -49.05
CA ALA A 150 9.60 30.31 -48.48
C ALA A 150 9.53 30.34 -46.95
N ALA A 151 8.44 30.83 -46.37
CA ALA A 151 8.22 30.86 -44.92
C ALA A 151 8.26 29.45 -44.31
N ALA A 152 7.54 28.48 -44.89
CA ALA A 152 7.58 27.09 -44.43
C ALA A 152 8.99 26.45 -44.57
N ALA A 153 9.67 26.71 -45.69
CA ALA A 153 10.99 26.12 -45.94
C ALA A 153 12.07 26.65 -44.99
N GLU A 154 12.09 27.96 -44.74
CA GLU A 154 13.14 28.55 -43.92
C GLU A 154 12.84 28.45 -42.42
N SER A 155 11.57 28.48 -41.97
CA SER A 155 11.23 28.25 -40.55
C SER A 155 11.62 26.85 -40.10
N GLY A 156 11.36 25.83 -40.92
CA GLY A 156 11.84 24.47 -40.61
C GLY A 156 13.36 24.31 -40.62
N ARG A 157 14.07 25.05 -41.47
CA ARG A 157 15.53 25.06 -41.44
C ARG A 157 16.06 25.73 -40.19
N LEU A 158 15.36 26.75 -39.69
CA LEU A 158 15.68 27.39 -38.43
C LEU A 158 15.46 26.42 -37.27
N VAL A 159 14.31 25.74 -37.19
CA VAL A 159 14.09 24.69 -36.16
C VAL A 159 15.16 23.60 -36.21
N ALA A 160 15.48 23.08 -37.40
CA ALA A 160 16.55 22.09 -37.56
C ALA A 160 17.92 22.63 -37.09
N ALA A 161 18.24 23.88 -37.43
CA ALA A 161 19.48 24.52 -37.00
C ALA A 161 19.54 24.77 -35.48
N LEU A 162 18.40 25.10 -34.87
CA LEU A 162 18.26 25.29 -33.42
C LEU A 162 18.41 23.96 -32.68
N LEU A 163 17.72 22.89 -33.12
CA LEU A 163 17.84 21.57 -32.51
C LEU A 163 19.25 20.96 -32.67
N ASP A 164 19.92 21.19 -33.81
CA ASP A 164 21.34 20.82 -34.01
C ASP A 164 22.28 21.61 -33.09
N ALA A 165 22.05 22.92 -32.92
CA ALA A 165 22.83 23.76 -32.01
C ALA A 165 22.62 23.34 -30.55
N ALA A 166 21.37 23.12 -30.15
CA ALA A 166 20.99 22.61 -28.83
C ALA A 166 21.63 21.25 -28.54
N GLY A 167 21.56 20.30 -29.48
CA GLY A 167 22.20 18.98 -29.31
C GLY A 167 23.74 19.03 -29.27
N LYS A 168 24.38 20.11 -29.74
CA LYS A 168 25.82 20.37 -29.55
C LYS A 168 26.10 21.04 -28.20
N ALA A 169 25.24 21.96 -27.78
CA ALA A 169 25.32 22.63 -26.49
C ALA A 169 25.10 21.64 -25.34
N GLU A 170 24.11 20.76 -25.43
CA GLU A 170 23.86 19.67 -24.49
C GLU A 170 25.08 18.75 -24.36
N ASP A 171 25.63 18.28 -25.47
CA ASP A 171 26.81 17.41 -25.48
C ASP A 171 28.04 18.13 -24.87
N ALA A 172 28.21 19.43 -25.13
CA ALA A 172 29.26 20.23 -24.52
C ALA A 172 29.04 20.44 -23.01
N ALA A 173 27.81 20.77 -22.60
CA ALA A 173 27.42 21.01 -21.22
C ALA A 173 27.55 19.74 -20.38
N LEU A 174 27.01 18.61 -20.82
CA LEU A 174 27.13 17.33 -20.10
C LEU A 174 28.57 16.78 -20.08
N ALA A 175 29.44 17.24 -20.98
CA ALA A 175 30.85 16.87 -21.01
C ALA A 175 31.79 17.87 -20.31
N GLY A 176 31.28 18.98 -19.79
CA GLY A 176 32.10 20.06 -19.20
C GLY A 176 33.09 20.67 -20.19
N ARG A 177 32.74 20.79 -21.47
CA ARG A 177 33.59 21.39 -22.51
C ARG A 177 33.32 22.89 -22.61
N GLY A 178 34.36 23.67 -22.90
CA GLY A 178 34.23 25.12 -23.10
C GLY A 178 34.46 25.98 -21.85
N GLY A 179 35.03 25.40 -20.78
CA GLY A 179 35.40 26.12 -19.56
C GLY A 179 34.31 26.15 -18.48
N THR A 180 33.20 25.44 -18.69
CA THR A 180 32.12 25.24 -17.71
C THR A 180 32.22 23.86 -17.05
N ALA A 181 31.72 23.74 -15.82
CA ALA A 181 31.55 22.44 -15.18
C ALA A 181 30.51 21.61 -15.97
N PRO A 182 30.61 20.26 -15.95
CA PRO A 182 29.56 19.41 -16.49
C PRO A 182 28.19 19.79 -15.89
N ALA A 183 27.15 19.84 -16.72
CA ALA A 183 25.78 19.95 -16.21
C ALA A 183 25.41 18.61 -15.54
N GLU A 184 25.07 18.67 -14.26
CA GLU A 184 24.76 17.48 -13.43
C GLU A 184 23.26 17.38 -13.10
N ASP A 185 22.48 18.43 -13.40
CA ASP A 185 21.05 18.52 -13.14
C ASP A 185 20.27 19.15 -14.33
N PRO A 186 18.93 19.10 -14.33
CA PRO A 186 18.11 19.70 -15.38
C PRO A 186 18.30 21.20 -15.56
N ALA A 187 18.55 21.95 -14.48
CA ALA A 187 18.66 23.42 -14.51
C ALA A 187 19.97 23.88 -15.19
N GLY A 188 21.09 23.23 -14.86
CA GLY A 188 22.39 23.49 -15.48
C GLY A 188 22.40 23.12 -16.96
N LEU A 189 21.67 22.07 -17.35
CA LEU A 189 21.47 21.75 -18.75
C LEU A 189 20.55 22.75 -19.46
N ALA A 190 19.45 23.15 -18.82
CA ALA A 190 18.51 24.15 -19.36
C ALA A 190 19.22 25.47 -19.69
N ALA A 191 20.05 26.00 -18.79
CA ALA A 191 20.81 27.23 -19.04
C ALA A 191 21.75 27.17 -20.26
N ALA A 192 22.36 26.00 -20.51
CA ALA A 192 23.21 25.80 -21.69
C ALA A 192 22.38 25.74 -22.99
N LEU A 193 21.17 25.20 -22.92
CA LEU A 193 20.24 25.17 -24.04
C LEU A 193 19.63 26.54 -24.32
N ASP A 194 19.29 27.32 -23.28
CA ASP A 194 18.79 28.70 -23.42
C ASP A 194 19.77 29.55 -24.24
N ALA A 195 21.06 29.48 -23.93
CA ALA A 195 22.10 30.20 -24.68
C ALA A 195 22.21 29.74 -26.14
N ALA A 196 21.93 28.47 -26.44
CA ALA A 196 21.94 27.94 -27.80
C ALA A 196 20.68 28.30 -28.60
N LEU A 197 19.58 28.58 -27.90
CA LEU A 197 18.28 28.95 -28.46
C LEU A 197 18.05 30.46 -28.51
N ALA A 198 18.90 31.26 -27.85
CA ALA A 198 18.80 32.70 -27.78
C ALA A 198 18.79 33.38 -29.17
N PRO A 199 18.07 34.50 -29.34
CA PRO A 199 18.03 35.28 -30.59
C PRO A 199 19.40 35.59 -31.19
N ASP A 200 20.39 35.86 -30.34
CA ASP A 200 21.77 36.21 -30.70
C ASP A 200 22.72 35.00 -30.85
N ALA A 201 22.21 33.76 -30.75
CA ALA A 201 22.99 32.55 -30.87
C ALA A 201 23.79 32.49 -32.21
N GLU A 202 25.11 32.41 -32.10
CA GLU A 202 26.02 32.42 -33.25
C GLU A 202 25.96 31.14 -34.10
N GLY A 203 26.49 31.21 -35.32
CA GLY A 203 26.69 30.02 -36.17
C GLY A 203 25.48 29.62 -37.01
N ASN A 204 25.04 28.37 -36.91
CA ASN A 204 23.98 27.82 -37.78
C ASN A 204 22.61 28.48 -37.55
N PRO A 205 22.12 28.67 -36.30
CA PRO A 205 20.85 29.36 -36.03
C PRO A 205 20.81 30.76 -36.63
N ARG A 206 21.81 31.60 -36.37
CA ARG A 206 21.91 32.96 -36.96
C ARG A 206 21.88 32.96 -38.48
N ARG A 207 22.61 32.02 -39.12
CA ARG A 207 22.59 31.90 -40.60
C ARG A 207 21.21 31.48 -41.12
N ALA A 208 20.50 30.61 -40.41
CA ALA A 208 19.15 30.18 -40.76
C ALA A 208 18.12 31.31 -40.56
N ALA A 209 18.18 32.04 -39.45
CA ALA A 209 17.36 33.22 -39.18
C ALA A 209 17.58 34.32 -40.24
N ALA A 210 18.84 34.63 -40.57
CA ALA A 210 19.17 35.57 -41.64
C ALA A 210 18.66 35.10 -43.02
N ALA A 211 18.67 33.79 -43.27
CA ALA A 211 18.12 33.22 -44.50
C ALA A 211 16.59 33.30 -44.54
N LEU A 212 15.91 33.08 -43.41
CA LEU A 212 14.47 33.28 -43.23
C LEU A 212 14.10 34.74 -43.53
N ALA A 213 14.71 35.70 -42.84
CA ALA A 213 14.49 37.13 -43.07
C ALA A 213 14.72 37.54 -44.53
N LYS A 214 15.85 37.11 -45.13
CA LYS A 214 16.18 37.43 -46.52
C LYS A 214 15.17 36.85 -47.52
N ARG A 215 14.75 35.60 -47.34
CA ARG A 215 13.91 34.90 -48.32
C ARG A 215 12.43 35.23 -48.16
N VAL A 216 11.93 35.36 -46.93
CA VAL A 216 10.57 35.86 -46.66
C VAL A 216 10.47 37.31 -47.13
N GLY A 217 11.42 38.18 -46.76
CA GLY A 217 11.47 39.56 -47.22
C GLY A 217 11.45 39.69 -48.76
N ALA A 218 12.20 38.84 -49.47
CA ALA A 218 12.24 38.87 -50.93
C ALA A 218 11.00 38.25 -51.62
N ARG A 219 10.27 37.35 -50.97
CA ARG A 219 9.16 36.58 -51.58
C ARG A 219 7.78 37.05 -51.15
N CYS A 220 7.67 37.78 -50.04
CA CYS A 220 6.42 38.17 -49.41
C CYS A 220 6.14 39.69 -49.48
N ALA A 221 6.86 40.45 -50.31
CA ALA A 221 6.84 41.91 -50.33
C ALA A 221 5.58 42.58 -50.93
N GLY A 222 4.43 41.88 -51.02
CA GLY A 222 3.24 42.48 -51.65
C GLY A 222 1.95 41.64 -51.64
N GLY A 223 1.86 40.57 -50.83
CA GLY A 223 0.64 39.79 -50.64
C GLY A 223 -0.09 40.16 -49.34
N ASP A 224 -1.35 39.75 -49.22
CA ASP A 224 -2.13 39.89 -47.98
C ASP A 224 -1.63 38.87 -46.93
N LEU A 225 -0.70 39.28 -46.08
CA LEU A 225 -0.01 38.37 -45.15
C LEU A 225 -0.96 37.72 -44.15
N ALA A 226 -2.03 38.41 -43.74
CA ALA A 226 -3.04 37.85 -42.84
C ALA A 226 -3.80 36.69 -43.48
N ALA A 227 -4.14 36.81 -44.77
CA ALA A 227 -4.76 35.73 -45.53
C ALA A 227 -3.80 34.57 -45.82
N LEU A 228 -2.50 34.86 -46.03
CA LEU A 228 -1.49 33.85 -46.32
C LEU A 228 -1.01 33.08 -45.08
N PHE A 229 -1.12 33.68 -43.90
CA PHE A 229 -0.63 33.14 -42.64
C PHE A 229 -1.66 33.37 -41.51
N PRO A 230 -2.83 32.72 -41.55
CA PRO A 230 -3.93 32.97 -40.62
C PRO A 230 -3.70 32.39 -39.21
N GLY A 231 -2.48 31.92 -38.92
CA GLY A 231 -2.05 31.56 -37.58
C GLY A 231 -1.71 32.79 -36.74
N PRO A 232 -1.07 32.61 -35.57
CA PRO A 232 -0.61 33.71 -34.73
C PRO A 232 0.31 34.75 -35.37
N CYS A 233 0.83 34.51 -36.58
CA CYS A 233 1.58 35.50 -37.37
C CYS A 233 0.71 36.36 -38.31
N ALA A 234 -0.63 36.26 -38.23
CA ALA A 234 -1.55 36.98 -39.10
C ALA A 234 -1.43 38.52 -38.99
N ASP A 235 -1.05 39.04 -37.82
CA ASP A 235 -0.93 40.49 -37.56
C ASP A 235 0.38 41.11 -38.09
N ALA A 236 1.19 40.34 -38.83
CA ALA A 236 2.43 40.84 -39.41
C ALA A 236 2.16 41.96 -40.45
N ALA A 237 2.54 43.20 -40.09
CA ALA A 237 2.30 44.38 -40.92
C ALA A 237 3.08 44.38 -42.26
N ASP A 238 4.19 43.67 -42.34
CA ASP A 238 5.01 43.54 -43.55
C ASP A 238 5.83 42.22 -43.54
N ALA A 239 6.57 41.97 -44.63
CA ALA A 239 7.36 40.76 -44.78
C ALA A 239 8.51 40.63 -43.76
N ALA A 240 8.98 41.74 -43.18
CA ALA A 240 9.99 41.72 -42.13
C ALA A 240 9.36 41.34 -40.79
N ALA A 241 8.20 41.90 -40.46
CA ALA A 241 7.41 41.52 -39.28
C ALA A 241 6.99 40.04 -39.34
N LEU A 242 6.62 39.54 -40.51
CA LEU A 242 6.29 38.12 -40.71
C LEU A 242 7.52 37.23 -40.48
N ALA A 243 8.69 37.63 -40.99
CA ALA A 243 9.92 36.87 -40.79
C ALA A 243 10.33 36.83 -39.31
N ALA A 244 10.15 37.95 -38.58
CA ALA A 244 10.40 38.02 -37.14
C ALA A 244 9.42 37.14 -36.35
N CYS A 245 8.12 37.18 -36.68
CA CYS A 245 7.14 36.29 -36.05
C CYS A 245 7.44 34.81 -36.31
N ALA A 246 7.73 34.46 -37.56
CA ALA A 246 8.09 33.08 -37.93
C ALA A 246 9.38 32.61 -37.24
N GLU A 247 10.34 33.50 -37.00
CA GLU A 247 11.53 33.23 -36.20
C GLU A 247 11.17 32.95 -34.73
N GLY A 248 10.35 33.78 -34.10
CA GLY A 248 9.88 33.57 -32.74
C GLY A 248 9.15 32.23 -32.59
N ARG A 249 8.21 31.93 -33.48
CA ARG A 249 7.50 30.63 -33.51
C ARG A 249 8.43 29.44 -33.68
N ALA A 250 9.43 29.54 -34.57
CA ALA A 250 10.43 28.49 -34.73
C ALA A 250 11.28 28.27 -33.46
N ARG A 251 11.66 29.35 -32.75
CA ARG A 251 12.40 29.28 -31.48
C ARG A 251 11.55 28.68 -30.35
N CYS A 252 10.31 29.13 -30.21
CA CYS A 252 9.34 28.56 -29.28
C CYS A 252 9.18 27.05 -29.46
N ARG A 253 8.95 26.58 -30.70
CA ARG A 253 8.76 25.14 -30.99
C ARG A 253 10.03 24.33 -30.78
N ALA A 254 11.19 24.87 -31.11
CA ALA A 254 12.47 24.20 -30.82
C ALA A 254 12.70 24.08 -29.31
N CYS A 255 12.42 25.14 -28.54
CA CYS A 255 12.51 25.13 -27.09
C CYS A 255 11.57 24.11 -26.46
N ARG A 256 10.28 24.13 -26.83
CA ARG A 256 9.28 23.21 -26.28
C ARG A 256 9.58 21.75 -26.60
N ALA A 257 10.06 21.48 -27.81
CA ALA A 257 10.54 20.15 -28.17
C ALA A 257 11.65 19.70 -27.22
N LEU A 258 12.64 20.56 -26.94
CA LEU A 258 13.74 20.24 -26.01
C LEU A 258 13.28 20.12 -24.55
N ALA A 259 12.33 20.95 -24.12
CA ALA A 259 11.74 20.89 -22.79
C ALA A 259 11.07 19.52 -22.56
N ARG A 260 10.31 19.05 -23.55
CA ARG A 260 9.66 17.74 -23.51
C ARG A 260 10.65 16.58 -23.72
N PHE A 261 11.69 16.76 -24.53
CA PHE A 261 12.68 15.71 -24.74
C PHE A 261 13.55 15.47 -23.50
N GLY A 262 13.92 16.53 -22.80
CA GLY A 262 14.79 16.44 -21.63
C GLY A 262 14.07 16.57 -20.30
N GLU A 263 12.73 16.69 -20.27
CA GLU A 263 11.95 17.05 -19.07
C GLU A 263 12.57 18.28 -18.36
N LEU A 264 12.97 19.28 -19.16
CA LEU A 264 13.76 20.42 -18.71
C LEU A 264 12.86 21.59 -18.36
N PRO A 265 13.20 22.36 -17.31
CA PRO A 265 12.50 23.59 -16.94
C PRO A 265 12.93 24.75 -17.84
N LEU A 266 12.75 24.62 -19.16
CA LEU A 266 13.03 25.70 -20.12
C LEU A 266 11.87 26.70 -20.13
N ASP A 267 12.18 27.98 -19.94
CA ASP A 267 11.22 29.06 -20.15
C ASP A 267 11.18 29.42 -21.65
N CYS A 268 10.34 28.69 -22.38
CA CYS A 268 10.25 28.85 -23.83
C CYS A 268 9.58 30.15 -24.27
N ASP A 269 8.94 30.86 -23.35
CA ASP A 269 8.29 32.14 -23.59
C ASP A 269 9.31 33.29 -23.58
N ALA A 270 10.29 33.25 -22.68
CA ALA A 270 11.37 34.23 -22.71
C ALA A 270 12.31 34.10 -23.93
N LEU A 271 12.19 33.03 -24.73
CA LEU A 271 13.12 32.70 -25.81
C LEU A 271 12.64 33.04 -27.22
N ASP A 272 11.35 33.33 -27.43
CA ASP A 272 10.81 33.62 -28.75
C ASP A 272 10.82 35.10 -29.11
N ASP A 273 10.43 36.00 -28.20
CA ASP A 273 10.44 37.46 -28.39
C ASP A 273 11.19 38.24 -27.29
N ALA A 274 11.83 37.52 -26.35
CA ALA A 274 12.50 38.06 -25.17
C ALA A 274 11.55 38.72 -24.14
N LEU A 275 10.26 38.39 -24.15
CA LEU A 275 9.25 38.83 -23.19
C LEU A 275 8.50 37.62 -22.62
N ALA A 276 8.27 37.61 -21.31
CA ALA A 276 7.43 36.60 -20.66
C ALA A 276 5.92 36.98 -20.78
N ASN A 277 5.36 36.90 -21.98
CA ASN A 277 4.01 37.34 -22.33
C ASN A 277 3.04 36.21 -22.76
N ALA A 278 3.42 34.96 -22.52
CA ALA A 278 2.75 33.74 -22.97
C ALA A 278 2.60 33.63 -24.50
N SER A 279 3.45 34.32 -25.29
CA SER A 279 3.47 34.19 -26.75
C SER A 279 3.91 32.79 -27.21
N CYS A 280 4.61 32.02 -26.37
CA CYS A 280 4.95 30.61 -26.60
C CYS A 280 3.95 29.60 -25.97
N ALA A 281 2.79 30.05 -25.48
CA ALA A 281 1.74 29.16 -24.98
C ALA A 281 1.19 28.22 -26.08
N SER A 282 0.68 27.04 -25.66
CA SER A 282 -0.05 26.14 -26.57
C SER A 282 -1.23 26.86 -27.23
N PRO A 283 -1.66 26.46 -28.44
CA PRO A 283 -3.00 26.81 -28.89
C PRO A 283 -4.00 26.36 -27.82
N VAL A 284 -5.08 27.14 -27.62
CA VAL A 284 -6.20 26.83 -26.72
C VAL A 284 -6.46 25.32 -26.77
N GLY A 285 -6.27 24.64 -25.64
CA GLY A 285 -6.46 23.19 -25.58
C GLY A 285 -7.90 22.81 -25.98
N PRO A 286 -8.17 21.53 -26.25
CA PRO A 286 -9.51 21.10 -26.62
C PRO A 286 -10.56 21.66 -25.64
N PRO A 287 -11.71 22.13 -26.13
CA PRO A 287 -12.74 22.70 -25.28
C PRO A 287 -13.30 21.63 -24.34
N TRP A 288 -13.68 22.03 -23.13
CA TRP A 288 -14.37 21.11 -22.22
C TRP A 288 -15.72 20.67 -22.79
N PRO A 289 -16.04 19.36 -22.78
CA PRO A 289 -17.35 18.87 -23.16
C PRO A 289 -18.45 19.39 -22.24
N ALA A 290 -19.70 19.37 -22.72
CA ALA A 290 -20.85 19.80 -21.92
C ALA A 290 -21.07 18.87 -20.71
N LEU A 291 -21.33 19.43 -19.53
CA LEU A 291 -21.70 18.66 -18.34
C LEU A 291 -23.13 18.10 -18.52
N LEU A 292 -23.28 16.77 -18.45
CA LEU A 292 -24.56 16.07 -18.54
C LEU A 292 -25.23 15.90 -17.17
N ALA A 293 -24.45 15.52 -16.15
CA ALA A 293 -24.94 15.31 -14.80
C ALA A 293 -23.87 15.64 -13.77
N SER A 294 -24.29 15.94 -12.54
CA SER A 294 -23.37 16.15 -11.42
C SER A 294 -23.97 15.64 -10.12
N THR A 295 -23.10 15.28 -9.19
CA THR A 295 -23.45 15.03 -7.78
C THR A 295 -22.52 15.89 -6.94
N PRO A 296 -23.01 16.92 -6.23
CA PRO A 296 -24.42 17.33 -6.15
C PRO A 296 -24.92 17.92 -7.47
N GLU A 297 -26.25 17.91 -7.66
CA GLU A 297 -26.87 18.64 -8.77
C GLU A 297 -26.68 20.16 -8.60
N GLY A 298 -26.61 20.89 -9.71
CA GLY A 298 -26.48 22.36 -9.69
C GLY A 298 -27.64 23.03 -8.95
N GLY A 299 -27.31 23.83 -7.94
CA GLY A 299 -28.26 24.51 -7.06
C GLY A 299 -28.73 23.69 -5.85
N ALA A 300 -28.19 22.48 -5.63
CA ALA A 300 -28.50 21.69 -4.44
C ALA A 300 -28.19 22.44 -3.15
N ALA A 301 -29.06 22.29 -2.15
CA ALA A 301 -28.89 22.85 -0.81
C ALA A 301 -28.86 21.73 0.24
N GLY A 302 -28.10 21.94 1.32
CA GLY A 302 -27.95 20.94 2.37
C GLY A 302 -27.15 19.73 1.92
N PHE A 303 -26.29 19.87 0.91
CA PHE A 303 -25.37 18.81 0.52
C PHE A 303 -24.52 18.44 1.75
N GLY A 304 -24.45 17.15 2.06
CA GLY A 304 -23.72 16.68 3.23
C GLY A 304 -22.23 17.00 3.14
N PRO A 305 -21.44 16.63 4.15
CA PRO A 305 -19.97 16.71 4.10
C PRO A 305 -19.41 15.66 3.13
N ALA A 306 -19.91 15.64 1.89
CA ALA A 306 -19.46 14.77 0.84
C ALA A 306 -18.00 15.05 0.54
N ARG A 307 -17.29 13.98 0.21
CA ARG A 307 -15.84 13.99 0.08
C ARG A 307 -15.39 14.10 -1.36
N TRP A 308 -16.33 14.17 -2.30
CA TRP A 308 -16.08 14.33 -3.72
C TRP A 308 -17.32 14.90 -4.41
N LEU A 309 -17.11 15.43 -5.61
CA LEU A 309 -18.11 15.87 -6.56
C LEU A 309 -17.94 14.98 -7.79
N ALA A 310 -19.00 14.35 -8.30
CA ALA A 310 -18.93 13.65 -9.59
C ALA A 310 -19.47 14.56 -10.68
N LEU A 311 -18.79 14.57 -11.81
CA LEU A 311 -19.16 15.27 -13.03
C LEU A 311 -19.23 14.24 -14.15
N GLU A 312 -20.34 14.17 -14.86
CA GLU A 312 -20.48 13.36 -16.07
C GLU A 312 -20.54 14.28 -17.27
N PHE A 313 -19.63 14.12 -18.23
CA PHE A 313 -19.56 14.94 -19.42
C PHE A 313 -20.11 14.25 -20.67
N ALA A 314 -20.48 15.03 -21.69
CA ALA A 314 -21.02 14.54 -22.96
C ALA A 314 -20.00 13.81 -23.86
N GLY A 315 -18.74 13.82 -23.46
CA GLY A 315 -17.63 13.17 -24.14
C GLY A 315 -16.35 13.26 -23.30
N PRO A 316 -15.22 12.73 -23.81
CA PRO A 316 -13.94 12.78 -23.11
C PRO A 316 -13.55 14.23 -22.78
N PHE A 317 -13.21 14.49 -21.51
CA PHE A 317 -12.66 15.77 -21.09
C PHE A 317 -11.14 15.82 -21.37
N PRO A 318 -10.56 17.01 -21.59
CA PRO A 318 -9.13 17.17 -21.84
C PRO A 318 -8.34 16.92 -20.54
N ALA A 319 -7.77 15.72 -20.38
CA ALA A 319 -7.07 15.30 -19.17
C ALA A 319 -5.91 16.24 -18.79
N GLU A 320 -5.26 16.83 -19.79
CA GLU A 320 -4.17 17.80 -19.64
C GLU A 320 -4.61 19.16 -19.08
N ARG A 321 -5.92 19.42 -18.96
CA ARG A 321 -6.49 20.68 -18.47
C ARG A 321 -7.21 20.53 -17.14
N VAL A 322 -7.18 19.35 -16.53
CA VAL A 322 -7.89 19.07 -15.28
C VAL A 322 -7.34 19.89 -14.11
N ASP A 323 -6.06 20.26 -14.14
CA ASP A 323 -5.43 21.16 -13.16
C ASP A 323 -5.95 22.61 -13.22
N GLU A 324 -6.74 22.97 -14.24
CA GLU A 324 -7.40 24.28 -14.34
C GLU A 324 -8.70 24.35 -13.50
N LEU A 325 -9.12 23.25 -12.87
CA LEU A 325 -10.31 23.24 -12.00
C LEU A 325 -10.06 24.03 -10.72
N THR A 326 -11.06 24.78 -10.28
CA THR A 326 -11.01 25.50 -9.00
C THR A 326 -12.30 25.32 -8.23
N LEU A 327 -12.19 24.96 -6.94
CA LEU A 327 -13.30 24.89 -6.01
C LEU A 327 -13.15 26.01 -4.97
N ALA A 328 -14.20 26.78 -4.75
CA ALA A 328 -14.25 27.77 -3.67
C ALA A 328 -15.54 27.61 -2.87
N CYS A 329 -15.44 27.71 -1.53
CA CYS A 329 -16.59 27.72 -0.64
C CYS A 329 -16.56 28.99 0.21
N ASP A 330 -17.66 29.72 0.26
CA ASP A 330 -17.77 31.08 0.83
C ASP A 330 -16.66 32.03 0.34
N GLY A 331 -16.26 31.87 -0.92
CA GLY A 331 -15.18 32.63 -1.56
C GLY A 331 -13.77 32.18 -1.18
N ALA A 332 -13.60 31.21 -0.26
CA ALA A 332 -12.30 30.64 0.09
C ALA A 332 -11.98 29.44 -0.81
N ALA A 333 -10.82 29.48 -1.47
CA ALA A 333 -10.33 28.39 -2.30
C ALA A 333 -10.14 27.11 -1.47
N GLN A 334 -10.59 25.98 -2.02
CA GLN A 334 -10.44 24.65 -1.45
C GLN A 334 -9.35 23.92 -2.24
N ALA A 335 -8.44 23.26 -1.53
CA ALA A 335 -7.52 22.33 -2.18
C ALA A 335 -8.33 21.14 -2.71
N ILE A 336 -8.14 20.81 -4.00
CA ILE A 336 -8.81 19.70 -4.66
C ILE A 336 -7.79 18.78 -5.31
N ARG A 337 -8.15 17.51 -5.42
CA ARG A 337 -7.56 16.57 -6.37
C ARG A 337 -8.64 16.08 -7.31
N THR A 338 -8.24 15.52 -8.45
CA THR A 338 -9.15 15.04 -9.48
C THR A 338 -8.79 13.62 -9.85
N GLU A 339 -9.81 12.77 -10.00
CA GLU A 339 -9.62 11.36 -10.36
C GLU A 339 -10.53 11.05 -11.55
N PRO A 340 -10.00 10.50 -12.66
CA PRO A 340 -10.82 10.11 -13.80
C PRO A 340 -11.71 8.92 -13.45
N GLY A 341 -12.99 8.99 -13.80
CA GLY A 341 -13.93 7.88 -13.69
C GLY A 341 -14.05 7.08 -14.99
N ALA A 342 -14.96 6.10 -15.01
CA ALA A 342 -15.23 5.33 -16.22
C ALA A 342 -15.85 6.21 -17.32
N GLY A 343 -15.31 6.16 -18.53
CA GLY A 343 -15.89 6.86 -19.68
C GLY A 343 -15.61 8.37 -19.67
N SER A 344 -16.63 9.18 -19.41
CA SER A 344 -16.56 10.65 -19.44
C SER A 344 -16.83 11.28 -18.07
N SER A 345 -16.67 10.48 -17.01
CA SER A 345 -16.82 10.93 -15.62
C SER A 345 -15.52 11.52 -15.06
N LEU A 346 -15.62 12.59 -14.28
CA LEU A 346 -14.53 13.18 -13.50
C LEU A 346 -14.98 13.32 -12.04
N PHE A 347 -14.16 12.84 -11.11
CA PHE A 347 -14.36 13.08 -9.69
C PHE A 347 -13.46 14.22 -9.22
N VAL A 348 -14.04 15.17 -8.49
CA VAL A 348 -13.31 16.26 -7.83
C VAL A 348 -13.38 16.04 -6.34
N VAL A 349 -12.26 15.74 -5.70
CA VAL A 349 -12.18 15.39 -4.28
C VAL A 349 -11.58 16.56 -3.49
N PRO A 350 -12.36 17.28 -2.68
CA PRO A 350 -11.83 18.28 -1.78
C PRO A 350 -10.93 17.63 -0.73
N ALA A 351 -9.74 18.18 -0.53
CA ALA A 351 -8.77 17.66 0.42
C ALA A 351 -9.39 17.61 1.84
N ALA A 352 -9.85 18.75 2.36
CA ALA A 352 -10.42 18.85 3.71
C ALA A 352 -11.88 18.36 3.83
N GLY A 353 -12.48 17.83 2.76
CA GLY A 353 -13.94 17.77 2.65
C GLY A 353 -14.54 19.16 2.48
N LEU A 354 -15.85 19.24 2.29
CA LEU A 354 -16.53 20.52 2.13
C LEU A 354 -16.86 21.13 3.51
N PRO A 355 -16.67 22.45 3.70
CA PRO A 355 -17.08 23.14 4.92
C PRO A 355 -18.59 23.05 5.12
N ALA A 356 -19.05 23.04 6.37
CA ALA A 356 -20.46 23.04 6.71
C ALA A 356 -21.10 24.42 6.51
N ASP A 357 -22.41 24.44 6.21
CA ASP A 357 -23.20 25.66 6.00
C ASP A 357 -22.60 26.67 5.02
N ALA A 358 -21.89 26.19 4.00
CA ALA A 358 -21.11 27.00 3.06
C ALA A 358 -21.70 26.98 1.64
N SER A 359 -21.59 28.09 0.93
CA SER A 359 -21.91 28.19 -0.50
C SER A 359 -20.69 27.87 -1.33
N CYS A 360 -20.72 26.80 -2.12
CA CYS A 360 -19.59 26.31 -2.90
C CYS A 360 -19.80 26.47 -4.41
N GLU A 361 -18.72 26.77 -5.12
CA GLU A 361 -18.63 26.89 -6.57
C GLU A 361 -17.43 26.10 -7.09
N LEU A 362 -17.68 25.12 -7.96
CA LEU A 362 -16.65 24.47 -8.77
C LEU A 362 -16.65 25.07 -10.17
N ARG A 363 -15.47 25.51 -10.63
CA ARG A 363 -15.26 26.13 -11.94
C ARG A 363 -14.26 25.32 -12.75
N TRP A 364 -14.52 25.19 -14.04
CA TRP A 364 -13.58 24.66 -15.03
C TRP A 364 -13.55 25.59 -16.25
N PRO A 365 -12.56 25.44 -17.14
CA PRO A 365 -12.41 26.33 -18.30
C PRO A 365 -13.62 26.37 -19.22
N ASP A 366 -13.60 27.32 -20.16
CA ASP A 366 -14.65 27.51 -21.18
C ASP A 366 -16.04 27.87 -20.61
N GLY A 367 -16.08 28.41 -19.38
CA GLY A 367 -17.29 28.93 -18.73
C GLY A 367 -18.05 27.91 -17.88
N GLY A 368 -17.43 26.77 -17.58
CA GLY A 368 -17.99 25.74 -16.70
C GLY A 368 -18.18 26.19 -15.25
N LEU A 369 -19.38 25.98 -14.69
CA LEU A 369 -19.72 26.30 -13.31
C LEU A 369 -20.71 25.29 -12.74
N LEU A 370 -20.41 24.78 -11.54
CA LEU A 370 -21.32 24.04 -10.68
C LEU A 370 -21.41 24.75 -9.33
N ALA A 371 -22.59 25.26 -8.97
CA ALA A 371 -22.84 25.91 -7.68
C ALA A 371 -23.74 25.04 -6.80
N PHE A 372 -23.44 24.94 -5.51
CA PHE A 372 -24.22 24.18 -4.52
C PHE A 372 -23.98 24.72 -3.10
N ALA A 373 -24.80 24.34 -2.13
CA ALA A 373 -24.62 24.72 -0.72
C ALA A 373 -24.58 23.49 0.20
N THR A 374 -23.66 23.51 1.17
CA THR A 374 -23.56 22.47 2.19
C THR A 374 -24.50 22.75 3.38
N GLY A 375 -24.86 21.71 4.12
CA GLY A 375 -25.73 21.82 5.30
C GLY A 375 -24.97 21.91 6.63
N ALA A 376 -25.72 22.11 7.72
CA ALA A 376 -25.19 22.13 9.07
C ALA A 376 -24.55 20.80 9.44
N ALA A 377 -23.32 20.83 9.95
CA ALA A 377 -22.58 19.65 10.35
C ALA A 377 -23.16 19.05 11.64
N THR A 378 -24.24 18.29 11.51
CA THR A 378 -24.59 17.32 12.54
C THR A 378 -23.51 16.23 12.52
N PRO A 379 -22.94 15.83 13.67
CA PRO A 379 -22.03 14.70 13.70
C PRO A 379 -22.74 13.47 13.14
N VAL A 380 -22.15 12.84 12.15
CA VAL A 380 -22.64 11.61 11.53
C VAL A 380 -21.55 10.55 11.49
N VAL A 381 -21.97 9.29 11.60
CA VAL A 381 -21.14 8.14 11.24
C VAL A 381 -21.18 8.04 9.73
N LEU A 382 -20.02 8.07 9.09
CA LEU A 382 -19.93 8.15 7.64
C LEU A 382 -20.20 6.78 7.04
N TYR A 383 -21.27 6.72 6.25
CA TYR A 383 -21.67 5.54 5.50
C TYR A 383 -22.24 5.99 4.17
N ASP A 384 -21.62 5.60 3.07
CA ASP A 384 -22.12 5.84 1.72
C ASP A 384 -21.51 4.80 0.76
N ARG A 385 -22.33 3.89 0.22
CA ARG A 385 -21.88 2.86 -0.74
C ARG A 385 -21.95 3.34 -2.19
N THR A 386 -22.27 4.60 -2.42
CA THR A 386 -22.13 5.26 -3.72
C THR A 386 -20.81 6.02 -3.84
N ASP A 387 -20.15 6.30 -2.71
CA ASP A 387 -18.81 6.89 -2.65
C ASP A 387 -17.74 5.81 -2.91
N PRO A 388 -17.06 5.81 -4.07
CA PRO A 388 -16.05 4.82 -4.37
C PRO A 388 -14.77 5.00 -3.56
N PHE A 389 -14.59 6.14 -2.89
CA PHE A 389 -13.44 6.44 -2.03
C PHE A 389 -13.69 6.14 -0.55
N LEU A 390 -14.93 5.87 -0.15
CA LEU A 390 -15.28 5.57 1.24
C LEU A 390 -15.39 4.06 1.47
N ILE A 391 -14.25 3.45 1.82
CA ILE A 391 -14.19 2.00 2.14
C ILE A 391 -14.94 1.71 3.46
N ALA A 392 -14.73 2.53 4.49
CA ALA A 392 -15.39 2.36 5.78
C ALA A 392 -16.91 2.62 5.70
N PRO A 393 -17.76 1.92 6.47
CA PRO A 393 -17.40 0.90 7.44
C PRO A 393 -16.87 -0.37 6.76
N PHE A 394 -15.87 -1.02 7.34
CA PHE A 394 -15.43 -2.34 6.88
C PHE A 394 -15.24 -3.23 8.10
N PRO A 395 -15.77 -4.46 8.11
CA PRO A 395 -16.61 -5.09 7.08
C PRO A 395 -18.05 -4.55 7.02
N ASP A 396 -18.78 -4.94 5.97
CA ASP A 396 -20.21 -4.69 5.77
C ASP A 396 -20.79 -5.67 4.74
N ASP A 397 -21.88 -6.37 5.09
CA ASP A 397 -22.59 -7.31 4.21
C ASP A 397 -23.11 -6.67 2.91
N ALA A 398 -23.22 -5.34 2.82
CA ALA A 398 -23.50 -4.64 1.57
C ALA A 398 -22.41 -4.85 0.49
N LEU A 399 -21.23 -5.32 0.89
CA LEU A 399 -20.12 -5.71 0.00
C LEU A 399 -20.17 -7.19 -0.40
N LEU A 400 -21.15 -7.96 0.05
CA LEU A 400 -21.30 -9.36 -0.35
C LEU A 400 -22.20 -9.48 -1.57
N VAL A 401 -21.82 -10.37 -2.49
CA VAL A 401 -22.62 -10.76 -3.65
C VAL A 401 -22.81 -12.27 -3.68
N GLU A 402 -23.93 -12.70 -4.25
CA GLU A 402 -24.22 -14.13 -4.41
C GLU A 402 -23.20 -14.82 -5.32
N ASP A 403 -22.68 -15.95 -4.86
CA ASP A 403 -21.76 -16.81 -5.60
C ASP A 403 -21.96 -18.28 -5.17
N ALA A 404 -22.72 -19.02 -5.96
CA ALA A 404 -23.03 -20.43 -5.72
C ALA A 404 -21.82 -21.37 -5.81
N THR A 405 -20.64 -20.89 -6.24
CA THR A 405 -19.41 -21.69 -6.25
C THR A 405 -18.70 -21.72 -4.90
N THR A 406 -19.09 -20.83 -3.98
CA THR A 406 -18.54 -20.74 -2.63
C THR A 406 -19.37 -21.53 -1.63
N ALA A 407 -18.79 -21.90 -0.49
CA ALA A 407 -19.48 -22.68 0.54
C ALA A 407 -20.56 -21.87 1.28
N SER A 408 -20.35 -20.56 1.50
CA SER A 408 -21.36 -19.67 2.06
C SER A 408 -22.47 -19.27 1.06
N GLY A 409 -22.26 -19.53 -0.23
CA GLY A 409 -23.10 -19.02 -1.32
C GLY A 409 -22.86 -17.54 -1.63
N LYS A 410 -21.85 -16.91 -1.04
CA LYS A 410 -21.52 -15.49 -1.22
C LYS A 410 -20.02 -15.29 -1.40
N ARG A 411 -19.62 -14.17 -2.00
CA ARG A 411 -18.23 -13.68 -1.97
C ARG A 411 -18.18 -12.19 -1.67
N ILE A 412 -17.04 -11.72 -1.18
CA ILE A 412 -16.77 -10.28 -1.05
C ILE A 412 -16.59 -9.66 -2.44
N GLN A 413 -17.21 -8.52 -2.68
CA GLN A 413 -17.00 -7.67 -3.85
C GLN A 413 -16.76 -6.24 -3.38
N LEU A 414 -15.49 -5.88 -3.27
CA LEU A 414 -15.05 -4.50 -3.07
C LEU A 414 -14.57 -3.95 -4.41
N GLU A 415 -15.33 -3.03 -5.00
CA GLU A 415 -14.84 -2.29 -6.16
C GLU A 415 -13.62 -1.47 -5.74
N PRO A 416 -12.50 -1.56 -6.47
CA PRO A 416 -11.31 -0.79 -6.13
C PRO A 416 -11.63 0.70 -6.29
N PRO A 417 -11.37 1.53 -5.26
CA PRO A 417 -11.44 2.98 -5.41
C PRO A 417 -10.62 3.42 -6.64
N PRO A 418 -11.10 4.37 -7.45
CA PRO A 418 -10.44 4.82 -8.67
C PRO A 418 -9.30 5.79 -8.31
N PHE A 419 -8.32 5.31 -7.55
CA PHE A 419 -7.10 6.02 -7.26
C PHE A 419 -6.10 5.86 -8.39
N ASP A 420 -5.31 6.89 -8.65
CA ASP A 420 -4.20 6.81 -9.61
C ASP A 420 -2.91 6.20 -9.03
N GLY A 421 -2.00 5.82 -9.93
CA GLY A 421 -0.64 5.40 -9.60
C GLY A 421 -0.54 4.17 -8.69
N LEU A 422 0.44 4.17 -7.78
CA LEU A 422 0.70 3.04 -6.88
C LEU A 422 -0.47 2.78 -5.93
N LEU A 423 -1.19 3.82 -5.50
CA LEU A 423 -2.34 3.68 -4.62
C LEU A 423 -3.47 2.90 -5.31
N GLY A 424 -3.74 3.19 -6.59
CA GLY A 424 -4.67 2.42 -7.41
C GLY A 424 -4.28 0.95 -7.54
N VAL A 425 -3.00 0.65 -7.76
CA VAL A 425 -2.50 -0.73 -7.86
C VAL A 425 -2.68 -1.49 -6.55
N VAL A 426 -2.36 -0.87 -5.40
CA VAL A 426 -2.55 -1.50 -4.09
C VAL A 426 -4.03 -1.74 -3.81
N ALA A 427 -4.89 -0.75 -4.08
CA ALA A 427 -6.33 -0.87 -3.89
C ALA A 427 -6.94 -2.00 -4.74
N TYR A 428 -6.52 -2.10 -6.00
CA TYR A 428 -6.89 -3.21 -6.89
C TYR A 428 -6.45 -4.56 -6.34
N GLY A 429 -5.21 -4.67 -5.82
CA GLY A 429 -4.72 -5.91 -5.25
C GLY A 429 -5.51 -6.38 -4.03
N ILE A 430 -5.92 -5.45 -3.16
CA ILE A 430 -6.82 -5.75 -2.03
C ILE A 430 -8.17 -6.28 -2.54
N SER A 431 -8.78 -5.60 -3.52
CA SER A 431 -10.05 -6.03 -4.12
C SER A 431 -9.99 -7.43 -4.72
N VAL A 432 -8.93 -7.75 -5.47
CA VAL A 432 -8.72 -9.08 -6.08
C VAL A 432 -8.53 -10.17 -5.01
N ALA A 433 -7.85 -9.83 -3.91
CA ALA A 433 -7.62 -10.78 -2.83
C ALA A 433 -8.93 -11.10 -2.08
N LEU A 434 -9.68 -10.06 -1.70
CA LEU A 434 -11.00 -10.19 -1.05
C LEU A 434 -12.00 -10.96 -1.91
N ALA A 435 -11.97 -10.81 -3.24
CA ALA A 435 -12.90 -11.47 -4.14
C ALA A 435 -12.87 -13.01 -4.07
N ARG A 436 -11.83 -13.60 -3.48
CA ARG A 436 -11.67 -15.05 -3.27
C ARG A 436 -12.25 -15.53 -1.95
N ARG A 437 -12.82 -14.63 -1.13
CA ARG A 437 -13.29 -14.90 0.22
C ARG A 437 -14.80 -14.98 0.23
N ASP A 438 -15.32 -16.02 0.88
CA ASP A 438 -16.76 -16.30 0.95
C ASP A 438 -17.44 -15.67 2.18
N GLY A 439 -16.82 -14.64 2.75
CA GLY A 439 -17.26 -13.92 3.93
C GLY A 439 -16.05 -13.28 4.62
N PHE A 440 -16.32 -12.57 5.70
CA PHE A 440 -15.30 -11.80 6.41
C PHE A 440 -14.49 -12.64 7.40
N SER A 441 -13.27 -12.20 7.68
CA SER A 441 -12.38 -12.77 8.69
C SER A 441 -13.05 -12.82 10.07
N PRO A 442 -12.88 -13.91 10.84
CA PRO A 442 -13.38 -14.01 12.21
C PRO A 442 -12.58 -13.15 13.21
N ALA A 443 -11.40 -12.66 12.82
CA ALA A 443 -10.42 -12.02 13.70
C ALA A 443 -10.08 -10.56 13.33
N GLN A 444 -10.64 -10.04 12.24
CA GLN A 444 -10.37 -8.67 11.78
C GLN A 444 -10.99 -7.59 12.68
N PRO A 445 -10.39 -6.39 12.73
CA PRO A 445 -11.08 -5.23 13.27
C PRO A 445 -12.26 -4.79 12.40
N LEU A 446 -13.22 -4.14 13.04
CA LEU A 446 -14.24 -3.34 12.40
C LEU A 446 -13.77 -1.88 12.41
N VAL A 447 -13.84 -1.22 11.26
CA VAL A 447 -13.38 0.16 11.07
C VAL A 447 -14.54 1.01 10.62
N PHE A 448 -14.74 2.16 11.28
CA PHE A 448 -15.78 3.14 10.95
C PHE A 448 -15.14 4.51 10.75
N ALA A 449 -15.60 5.23 9.73
CA ALA A 449 -15.23 6.63 9.50
C ALA A 449 -16.25 7.56 10.18
N LEU A 450 -15.76 8.63 10.78
CA LEU A 450 -16.56 9.60 11.52
C LEU A 450 -16.34 11.00 10.94
N SER A 451 -17.39 11.81 10.97
CA SER A 451 -17.28 13.23 10.61
C SER A 451 -16.62 14.08 11.70
N HIS A 452 -16.66 13.61 12.95
CA HIS A 452 -16.19 14.32 14.14
C HIS A 452 -15.49 13.34 15.08
N PRO A 453 -14.64 13.81 16.01
CA PRO A 453 -14.07 12.94 17.03
C PRO A 453 -15.16 12.51 18.02
N LEU A 454 -15.21 11.22 18.36
CA LEU A 454 -16.06 10.69 19.42
C LEU A 454 -15.57 11.16 20.79
N GLU A 455 -16.50 11.49 21.68
CA GLU A 455 -16.25 11.77 23.09
C GLU A 455 -15.98 10.45 23.82
N PRO A 456 -14.74 10.20 24.34
CA PRO A 456 -14.39 8.94 24.98
C PRO A 456 -15.32 8.52 26.11
N ALA A 457 -15.85 9.48 26.89
CA ALA A 457 -16.76 9.17 28.00
C ALA A 457 -18.16 8.71 27.55
N SER A 458 -18.52 8.91 26.27
CA SER A 458 -19.84 8.54 25.74
C SER A 458 -19.91 7.13 25.14
N VAL A 459 -18.77 6.44 25.00
CA VAL A 459 -18.67 5.14 24.29
C VAL A 459 -17.89 4.11 25.11
N PRO A 460 -18.21 2.80 24.99
CA PRO A 460 -17.42 1.76 25.62
C PRO A 460 -16.09 1.58 24.87
N LEU A 461 -14.96 1.57 25.60
CA LEU A 461 -13.63 1.37 25.03
C LEU A 461 -12.98 0.03 25.42
N ASP A 462 -13.48 -0.61 26.47
CA ASP A 462 -12.99 -1.89 26.99
C ASP A 462 -14.07 -2.98 26.98
N GLU A 463 -13.62 -4.23 27.18
CA GLU A 463 -14.44 -5.44 27.09
C GLU A 463 -15.62 -5.42 28.06
N ALA A 464 -15.42 -4.92 29.28
CA ALA A 464 -16.46 -4.91 30.31
C ALA A 464 -17.52 -3.84 30.01
N ALA A 465 -17.07 -2.63 29.64
CA ALA A 465 -17.95 -1.53 29.24
C ALA A 465 -18.78 -1.87 27.99
N SER A 466 -18.23 -2.64 27.04
CA SER A 466 -18.94 -3.02 25.81
C SER A 466 -20.16 -3.91 26.05
N LEU A 467 -20.23 -4.59 27.20
CA LEU A 467 -21.32 -5.47 27.57
C LEU A 467 -22.47 -4.73 28.27
N ALA A 468 -22.31 -3.45 28.58
CA ALA A 468 -23.33 -2.68 29.30
C ALA A 468 -24.65 -2.57 28.48
N PRO A 469 -25.83 -2.72 29.12
CA PRO A 469 -27.12 -2.62 28.44
C PRO A 469 -27.33 -1.32 27.64
N GLY A 470 -26.89 -0.19 28.19
CA GLY A 470 -27.01 1.13 27.57
C GLY A 470 -25.79 1.54 26.73
N ALA A 471 -24.87 0.64 26.40
CA ALA A 471 -23.67 0.99 25.65
C ALA A 471 -24.03 1.62 24.30
N ALA A 472 -23.41 2.77 24.00
CA ALA A 472 -23.66 3.51 22.77
C ALA A 472 -23.11 2.81 21.51
N LEU A 473 -22.12 1.93 21.69
CA LEU A 473 -21.56 1.03 20.69
C LEU A 473 -21.86 -0.42 21.10
N ARG A 474 -22.31 -1.26 20.16
CA ARG A 474 -22.68 -2.64 20.46
C ARG A 474 -22.27 -3.58 19.31
N LEU A 475 -21.75 -4.75 19.63
CA LEU A 475 -21.58 -5.88 18.71
C LEU A 475 -22.50 -6.99 19.19
N LEU A 476 -23.38 -7.51 18.34
CA LEU A 476 -24.35 -8.55 18.71
C LEU A 476 -24.29 -9.73 17.76
N ASP A 477 -24.55 -10.93 18.31
CA ASP A 477 -24.85 -12.11 17.51
C ASP A 477 -26.30 -12.02 17.00
N VAL A 478 -26.46 -11.96 15.69
CA VAL A 478 -27.76 -11.86 15.01
C VAL A 478 -28.02 -13.06 14.10
N ASP A 479 -27.26 -14.14 14.26
CA ASP A 479 -27.51 -15.39 13.56
C ASP A 479 -28.60 -16.19 14.29
N PRO A 480 -29.80 -16.37 13.70
CA PRO A 480 -30.89 -17.10 14.36
C PRO A 480 -30.57 -18.59 14.61
N ALA A 481 -29.54 -19.14 13.97
CA ALA A 481 -29.06 -20.49 14.23
C ALA A 481 -28.07 -20.56 15.42
N SER A 482 -27.65 -19.41 15.96
CA SER A 482 -26.67 -19.34 17.03
C SER A 482 -27.27 -19.61 18.41
N PRO A 483 -26.58 -20.35 19.29
CA PRO A 483 -27.03 -20.51 20.68
C PRO A 483 -27.00 -19.20 21.48
N SER A 484 -26.19 -18.23 21.06
CA SER A 484 -26.04 -16.89 21.65
C SER A 484 -26.83 -15.81 20.89
N TYR A 485 -27.87 -16.18 20.13
CA TYR A 485 -28.66 -15.22 19.34
C TYR A 485 -29.24 -14.10 20.23
N GLY A 486 -28.94 -12.85 19.87
CA GLY A 486 -29.32 -11.65 20.62
C GLY A 486 -28.30 -11.20 21.68
N GLU A 487 -27.30 -12.03 22.01
CA GLU A 487 -26.29 -11.71 23.01
C GLU A 487 -25.26 -10.68 22.48
N ARG A 488 -24.70 -9.90 23.41
CA ARG A 488 -23.60 -8.97 23.12
C ARG A 488 -22.28 -9.71 23.07
N ILE A 489 -21.47 -9.38 22.06
CA ILE A 489 -20.09 -9.82 21.94
C ILE A 489 -19.18 -8.74 22.54
N PRO A 490 -18.32 -9.06 23.52
CA PRO A 490 -17.41 -8.10 24.10
C PRO A 490 -16.37 -7.66 23.07
N PHE A 491 -15.93 -6.41 23.16
CA PHE A 491 -14.92 -5.84 22.27
C PHE A 491 -14.08 -4.77 22.97
N THR A 492 -12.94 -4.44 22.36
CA THR A 492 -12.19 -3.22 22.67
C THR A 492 -12.33 -2.22 21.52
N ALA A 493 -12.26 -0.93 21.84
CA ALA A 493 -12.35 0.11 20.83
C ALA A 493 -11.23 1.14 20.97
N ARG A 494 -10.75 1.61 19.83
CA ARG A 494 -9.75 2.68 19.73
C ARG A 494 -10.30 3.82 18.90
N LEU A 495 -10.32 5.00 19.51
CA LEU A 495 -10.69 6.26 18.85
C LEU A 495 -9.44 6.88 18.23
N ARG A 496 -9.57 7.39 17.01
CA ARG A 496 -8.46 8.00 16.27
C ARG A 496 -8.87 9.33 15.65
N SER A 497 -7.90 10.24 15.62
CA SER A 497 -7.96 11.53 14.93
C SER A 497 -6.60 11.77 14.30
N ASP A 498 -6.50 11.63 12.99
CA ASP A 498 -5.24 11.58 12.26
C ASP A 498 -5.19 12.69 11.21
N ALA A 499 -4.09 13.44 11.15
CA ALA A 499 -3.91 14.51 10.19
C ALA A 499 -3.73 13.94 8.78
N ALA A 500 -4.44 14.49 7.80
CA ALA A 500 -4.43 14.06 6.41
C ALA A 500 -3.62 15.01 5.50
N GLY A 501 -2.52 15.60 5.99
CA GLY A 501 -1.57 16.38 5.17
C GLY A 501 -2.21 17.49 4.32
N GLY A 502 -2.68 18.57 4.94
CA GLY A 502 -3.41 19.66 4.25
C GLY A 502 -4.88 19.33 3.94
N ALA A 503 -5.27 18.05 4.02
CA ALA A 503 -6.62 17.53 3.78
C ALA A 503 -7.46 17.43 5.09
N GLY A 504 -7.15 18.22 6.10
CA GLY A 504 -7.85 18.23 7.39
C GLY A 504 -7.46 17.08 8.32
N VAL A 505 -8.39 16.70 9.21
CA VAL A 505 -8.24 15.61 10.18
C VAL A 505 -9.30 14.55 9.88
N ASP A 506 -8.88 13.29 9.82
CA ASP A 506 -9.79 12.15 9.71
C ASP A 506 -10.05 11.55 11.08
N HIS A 507 -11.31 11.24 11.35
CA HIS A 507 -11.73 10.59 12.58
C HIS A 507 -12.17 9.16 12.29
N SER A 508 -11.65 8.21 13.06
CA SER A 508 -11.92 6.78 12.87
C SER A 508 -12.19 6.09 14.19
N LEU A 509 -13.09 5.11 14.17
CA LEU A 509 -13.34 4.17 15.27
C LEU A 509 -12.90 2.78 14.80
N LEU A 510 -11.99 2.16 15.55
CA LEU A 510 -11.56 0.78 15.33
C LEU A 510 -12.09 -0.07 16.47
N VAL A 511 -12.69 -1.21 16.17
CA VAL A 511 -13.28 -2.12 17.14
C VAL A 511 -12.73 -3.53 16.91
N TRP A 512 -12.18 -4.14 17.96
CA TRP A 512 -11.71 -5.53 17.92
C TRP A 512 -12.61 -6.40 18.79
N PRO A 513 -13.33 -7.37 18.23
CA PRO A 513 -14.04 -8.38 19.01
C PRO A 513 -13.07 -9.07 19.98
N ALA A 514 -13.41 -9.17 21.26
CA ALA A 514 -12.55 -9.82 22.27
C ALA A 514 -12.57 -11.36 22.15
N VAL A 515 -13.55 -11.88 21.41
CA VAL A 515 -13.67 -13.30 21.03
C VAL A 515 -13.70 -13.41 19.51
N ASP A 516 -13.31 -14.56 18.98
CA ASP A 516 -13.47 -14.80 17.54
C ASP A 516 -14.92 -14.96 17.18
N LEU A 517 -15.28 -14.35 16.06
CA LEU A 517 -16.60 -14.49 15.50
C LEU A 517 -16.72 -15.88 14.85
N ARG A 518 -17.74 -16.65 15.23
CA ARG A 518 -17.98 -18.01 14.73
C ARG A 518 -18.02 -18.06 13.21
N ALA A 519 -17.31 -19.01 12.61
CA ALA A 519 -17.38 -19.31 11.18
C ALA A 519 -18.84 -19.57 10.73
N GLY A 520 -19.24 -18.96 9.62
CA GLY A 520 -20.62 -18.96 9.13
C GLY A 520 -21.62 -18.17 9.99
N GLY A 521 -21.18 -17.54 11.09
CA GLY A 521 -22.01 -16.71 11.96
C GLY A 521 -22.33 -15.34 11.35
N ARG A 522 -23.37 -14.70 11.87
CA ARG A 522 -23.85 -13.37 11.47
C ARG A 522 -23.92 -12.46 12.67
N TYR A 523 -23.38 -11.26 12.53
CA TYR A 523 -23.26 -10.28 13.61
C TYR A 523 -23.74 -8.92 13.13
N ALA A 524 -24.14 -8.08 14.08
CA ALA A 524 -24.45 -6.68 13.82
C ALA A 524 -23.58 -5.79 14.69
N PHE A 525 -22.96 -4.79 14.09
CA PHE A 525 -22.36 -3.70 14.85
C PHE A 525 -23.23 -2.45 14.75
N VAL A 526 -23.47 -1.83 15.91
CA VAL A 526 -24.39 -0.71 16.05
C VAL A 526 -23.70 0.48 16.71
N VAL A 527 -23.86 1.65 16.10
CA VAL A 527 -23.64 2.95 16.72
C VAL A 527 -25.00 3.57 16.96
N THR A 528 -25.33 3.82 18.22
CA THR A 528 -26.59 4.48 18.62
C THR A 528 -26.43 5.99 18.61
N ARG A 529 -27.56 6.72 18.66
CA ARG A 529 -27.58 8.18 18.80
C ARG A 529 -27.12 8.69 20.17
N ASP A 530 -26.90 7.79 21.13
CA ASP A 530 -26.30 8.13 22.43
C ASP A 530 -24.80 8.40 22.33
N ALA A 531 -24.14 7.97 21.25
CA ALA A 531 -22.74 8.31 20.98
C ALA A 531 -22.62 9.81 20.72
N GLN A 532 -21.69 10.48 21.40
CA GLN A 532 -21.52 11.93 21.30
C GLN A 532 -20.20 12.29 20.62
N ALA A 533 -20.21 13.36 19.84
CA ALA A 533 -19.00 14.02 19.40
C ALA A 533 -18.40 14.83 20.56
N VAL A 534 -17.09 15.10 20.50
CA VAL A 534 -16.46 16.10 21.37
C VAL A 534 -17.20 17.42 21.20
N GLY A 535 -17.69 17.98 22.31
CA GLY A 535 -18.63 19.12 22.31
C GLY A 535 -20.08 18.75 22.65
N GLY A 536 -20.38 17.46 22.79
CA GLY A 536 -21.64 16.95 23.36
C GLY A 536 -22.80 16.79 22.38
N LEU A 537 -22.58 17.02 21.08
CA LEU A 537 -23.61 16.79 20.06
C LEU A 537 -23.72 15.28 19.74
N PRO A 538 -24.94 14.71 19.66
CA PRO A 538 -25.11 13.31 19.33
C PRO A 538 -24.75 13.01 17.88
N PHE A 539 -24.25 11.80 17.63
CA PHE A 539 -24.09 11.29 16.28
C PHE A 539 -25.44 10.88 15.69
N GLY A 540 -25.68 11.26 14.45
CA GLY A 540 -26.82 10.86 13.64
C GLY A 540 -26.46 9.97 12.44
N PRO A 541 -27.47 9.50 11.70
CA PRO A 541 -27.28 8.75 10.47
C PRO A 541 -26.72 9.63 9.34
N SER A 542 -25.92 9.04 8.45
CA SER A 542 -25.60 9.69 7.18
C SER A 542 -26.85 9.74 6.29
N GLY A 543 -26.89 10.67 5.33
CA GLY A 543 -28.02 10.76 4.39
C GLY A 543 -28.23 9.49 3.54
N PHE A 544 -27.17 8.72 3.27
CA PHE A 544 -27.29 7.39 2.67
C PHE A 544 -27.93 6.39 3.64
N PHE A 545 -27.51 6.38 4.91
CA PHE A 545 -28.10 5.47 5.90
C PHE A 545 -29.58 5.79 6.19
N GLU A 546 -29.96 7.07 6.20
CA GLU A 546 -31.37 7.47 6.28
C GLU A 546 -32.20 6.88 5.13
N GLN A 547 -31.66 6.87 3.91
CA GLN A 547 -32.32 6.23 2.77
C GLN A 547 -32.38 4.71 2.89
N VAL A 548 -31.36 4.08 3.48
CA VAL A 548 -31.36 2.64 3.77
C VAL A 548 -32.50 2.30 4.74
N LEU A 549 -32.67 3.08 5.81
CA LEU A 549 -33.73 2.91 6.80
C LEU A 549 -35.13 3.26 6.26
N ALA A 550 -35.23 4.21 5.32
CA ALA A 550 -36.50 4.64 4.75
C ALA A 550 -37.13 3.57 3.82
N ALA A 551 -38.43 3.30 3.98
CA ALA A 551 -39.19 2.39 3.12
C ALA A 551 -39.70 3.10 1.84
N SER A 552 -38.79 3.62 1.01
CA SER A 552 -39.13 4.31 -0.25
C SER A 552 -38.98 3.41 -1.49
N SER A 553 -39.85 3.63 -2.48
CA SER A 553 -39.80 2.95 -3.79
C SER A 553 -38.82 3.66 -4.74
N GLY A 554 -38.00 2.88 -5.46
CA GLY A 554 -37.05 3.39 -6.47
C GLY A 554 -35.70 3.92 -5.97
N PRO A 555 -35.08 3.40 -4.88
CA PRO A 555 -33.76 3.86 -4.45
C PRO A 555 -32.67 3.45 -5.44
N ALA A 556 -31.51 4.13 -5.39
CA ALA A 556 -30.32 3.71 -6.11
C ALA A 556 -29.93 2.26 -5.74
N ALA A 557 -29.33 1.52 -6.68
CA ALA A 557 -29.02 0.10 -6.48
C ALA A 557 -28.15 -0.17 -5.22
N ALA A 558 -27.23 0.75 -4.89
CA ALA A 558 -26.40 0.64 -3.69
C ALA A 558 -27.21 0.73 -2.40
N VAL A 559 -28.20 1.63 -2.32
CA VAL A 559 -29.10 1.77 -1.17
C VAL A 559 -29.95 0.51 -1.01
N GLN A 560 -30.46 -0.04 -2.12
CA GLN A 560 -31.25 -1.28 -2.07
C GLN A 560 -30.41 -2.47 -1.59
N ARG A 561 -29.17 -2.63 -2.08
CA ARG A 561 -28.26 -3.68 -1.61
C ARG A 561 -27.96 -3.57 -0.12
N ALA A 562 -27.64 -2.37 0.37
CA ALA A 562 -27.37 -2.13 1.79
C ALA A 562 -28.61 -2.43 2.65
N ARG A 563 -29.81 -2.04 2.18
CA ARG A 563 -31.08 -2.35 2.86
C ARG A 563 -31.34 -3.84 2.94
N ASP A 564 -31.18 -4.57 1.84
CA ASP A 564 -31.41 -6.02 1.80
C ASP A 564 -30.41 -6.77 2.69
N ALA A 565 -29.14 -6.35 2.69
CA ALA A 565 -28.11 -6.89 3.56
C ALA A 565 -28.41 -6.67 5.06
N LEU A 566 -28.91 -5.48 5.41
CA LEU A 566 -29.13 -5.09 6.80
C LEU A 566 -30.49 -5.55 7.38
N ALA A 567 -31.49 -5.82 6.55
CA ALA A 567 -32.85 -6.14 6.99
C ALA A 567 -32.95 -7.26 8.04
N PRO A 568 -32.23 -8.41 7.92
CA PRO A 568 -32.27 -9.46 8.94
C PRO A 568 -31.71 -9.00 10.28
N ALA A 569 -30.63 -8.21 10.27
CA ALA A 569 -30.03 -7.67 11.48
C ALA A 569 -30.97 -6.67 12.16
N LEU A 570 -31.65 -5.78 11.43
CA LEU A 570 -32.63 -4.86 12.02
C LEU A 570 -33.79 -5.59 12.69
N ALA A 571 -34.26 -6.69 12.10
CA ALA A 571 -35.29 -7.53 12.72
C ALA A 571 -34.79 -8.15 14.04
N ALA A 572 -33.55 -8.62 14.08
CA ALA A 572 -32.92 -9.14 15.30
C ALA A 572 -32.72 -8.04 16.36
N LEU A 573 -32.26 -6.85 15.97
CA LEU A 573 -32.08 -5.72 16.88
C LEU A 573 -33.39 -5.25 17.53
N ALA A 574 -34.50 -5.31 16.78
CA ALA A 574 -35.81 -4.91 17.28
C ALA A 574 -36.48 -5.97 18.19
N SER A 575 -36.08 -7.24 18.10
CA SER A 575 -36.79 -8.35 18.76
C SER A 575 -35.96 -9.16 19.76
N ALA A 576 -34.64 -9.23 19.59
CA ALA A 576 -33.74 -10.08 20.36
C ALA A 576 -32.68 -9.30 21.15
N ALA A 577 -32.32 -8.08 20.72
CA ALA A 577 -31.38 -7.25 21.48
C ALA A 577 -32.00 -6.80 22.82
N GLU A 578 -31.17 -6.69 23.86
CA GLU A 578 -31.60 -6.22 25.19
C GLU A 578 -30.80 -5.00 25.66
N PRO A 579 -31.39 -3.79 25.70
CA PRO A 579 -32.76 -3.46 25.31
C PRO A 579 -32.93 -3.48 23.77
N PRO A 580 -34.17 -3.68 23.28
CA PRO A 580 -34.48 -3.59 21.85
C PRO A 580 -34.06 -2.25 21.28
N LEU A 581 -33.60 -2.25 20.02
CA LEU A 581 -33.18 -1.06 19.30
C LEU A 581 -34.10 -0.83 18.10
N ALA A 582 -34.79 0.32 18.09
CA ALA A 582 -35.59 0.75 16.96
C ALA A 582 -34.71 1.50 15.93
N PRO A 583 -35.11 1.58 14.65
CA PRO A 583 -34.39 2.35 13.63
C PRO A 583 -34.09 3.80 14.03
N ASP A 584 -35.00 4.43 14.79
CA ASP A 584 -34.84 5.82 15.24
C ASP A 584 -33.71 5.99 16.27
N ASP A 585 -33.27 4.91 16.94
CA ASP A 585 -32.18 4.93 17.91
C ASP A 585 -30.80 4.88 17.24
N LEU A 586 -30.74 4.63 15.93
CA LEU A 586 -29.51 4.30 15.21
C LEU A 586 -28.86 5.54 14.59
N ALA A 587 -27.55 5.67 14.79
CA ALA A 587 -26.67 6.49 13.98
C ALA A 587 -26.04 5.66 12.85
N LEU A 588 -25.73 4.38 13.10
CA LEU A 588 -25.35 3.40 12.08
C LEU A 588 -25.66 1.99 12.58
N ALA A 589 -26.04 1.09 11.68
CA ALA A 589 -25.95 -0.35 11.89
C ALA A 589 -25.40 -1.02 10.63
N VAL A 590 -24.51 -1.99 10.80
CA VAL A 590 -23.98 -2.83 9.72
C VAL A 590 -24.13 -4.30 10.09
N SER A 591 -24.36 -5.14 9.09
CA SER A 591 -24.36 -6.60 9.23
C SER A 591 -23.01 -7.17 8.80
N LEU A 592 -22.57 -8.25 9.46
CA LEU A 592 -21.30 -8.92 9.23
C LEU A 592 -21.54 -10.42 9.13
N SER A 593 -21.28 -11.00 7.95
CA SER A 593 -21.31 -12.44 7.72
C SER A 593 -19.88 -12.99 7.67
N ILE A 594 -19.56 -13.86 8.62
CA ILE A 594 -18.24 -14.48 8.74
C ILE A 594 -18.14 -15.63 7.77
N ARG A 595 -16.95 -15.78 7.15
CA ARG A 595 -16.70 -16.85 6.17
C ARG A 595 -16.99 -18.25 6.69
N SER A 596 -17.25 -19.17 5.77
CA SER A 596 -17.69 -20.55 6.10
C SER A 596 -16.66 -21.35 6.88
N VAL A 597 -15.37 -21.14 6.59
CA VAL A 597 -14.24 -21.80 7.25
C VAL A 597 -13.26 -20.73 7.73
N ALA A 598 -12.92 -20.72 9.02
CA ALA A 598 -11.93 -19.81 9.58
C ALA A 598 -10.55 -20.03 8.96
N LEU A 599 -10.04 -21.26 9.00
CA LEU A 599 -8.83 -21.71 8.32
C LEU A 599 -8.93 -23.24 8.16
N ASP A 600 -8.55 -23.77 7.00
CA ASP A 600 -8.44 -25.22 6.81
C ASP A 600 -7.03 -25.69 7.20
N PRO A 601 -6.86 -26.54 8.24
CA PRO A 601 -5.56 -27.02 8.67
C PRO A 601 -4.98 -28.11 7.75
N SER A 602 -5.71 -28.57 6.73
CA SER A 602 -5.31 -29.71 5.89
C SER A 602 -3.93 -29.57 5.25
N ASP A 603 -3.55 -28.36 4.83
CA ASP A 603 -2.23 -28.10 4.25
C ASP A 603 -1.10 -28.34 5.28
N TRP A 604 -1.28 -27.90 6.52
CA TRP A 604 -0.30 -28.12 7.60
C TRP A 604 -0.22 -29.58 8.02
N VAL A 605 -1.36 -30.28 8.06
CA VAL A 605 -1.41 -31.72 8.33
C VAL A 605 -0.62 -32.47 7.26
N ALA A 606 -0.83 -32.15 5.98
CA ALA A 606 -0.10 -32.76 4.87
C ALA A 606 1.41 -32.49 4.95
N VAL A 607 1.82 -31.27 5.33
CA VAL A 607 3.23 -30.93 5.58
C VAL A 607 3.82 -31.78 6.72
N LYS A 608 3.10 -31.95 7.83
CA LYS A 608 3.53 -32.83 8.93
C LYS A 608 3.67 -34.28 8.46
N GLU A 609 2.70 -34.80 7.72
CA GLU A 609 2.73 -36.16 7.19
C GLU A 609 3.90 -36.36 6.22
N HIS A 610 4.21 -35.37 5.38
CA HIS A 610 5.41 -35.38 4.54
C HIS A 610 6.70 -35.50 5.37
N HIS A 611 6.82 -34.74 6.46
CA HIS A 611 7.96 -34.82 7.37
C HIS A 611 8.06 -36.17 8.10
N LEU A 612 6.94 -36.78 8.46
CA LEU A 612 6.92 -38.12 9.08
C LEU A 612 7.31 -39.22 8.09
N ALA A 613 6.91 -39.08 6.82
CA ALA A 613 7.25 -40.02 5.75
C ALA A 613 8.70 -39.88 5.25
N SER A 614 9.35 -38.74 5.53
CA SER A 614 10.71 -38.43 5.09
C SER A 614 11.77 -38.82 6.12
N PRO A 615 13.01 -39.12 5.69
CA PRO A 615 14.14 -39.27 6.62
C PRO A 615 14.35 -37.98 7.44
N PRO A 616 14.74 -38.09 8.73
CA PRO A 616 15.12 -36.94 9.53
C PRO A 616 16.19 -36.05 8.84
N PRO A 617 15.97 -34.72 8.74
CA PRO A 617 17.00 -33.80 8.29
C PRO A 617 18.23 -33.85 9.22
N VAL A 618 19.41 -33.57 8.66
CA VAL A 618 20.67 -33.58 9.42
C VAL A 618 21.12 -32.15 9.67
N LEU A 619 21.40 -31.81 10.94
CA LEU A 619 22.06 -30.56 11.28
C LEU A 619 23.53 -30.65 10.81
N VAL A 620 23.98 -29.66 10.06
CA VAL A 620 25.36 -29.53 9.59
C VAL A 620 26.06 -28.45 10.41
N PRO A 621 26.94 -28.82 11.37
CA PRO A 621 27.73 -27.87 12.12
C PRO A 621 28.59 -26.99 11.21
N GLY A 622 28.61 -25.69 11.47
CA GLY A 622 29.56 -24.73 10.93
C GLY A 622 30.55 -24.31 12.02
N GLU A 623 30.32 -23.13 12.60
CA GLU A 623 31.15 -22.61 13.69
C GLU A 623 30.82 -23.31 15.01
N THR A 624 31.84 -23.77 15.72
CA THR A 624 31.70 -24.41 17.04
C THR A 624 32.67 -23.78 18.02
N GLU A 625 32.16 -23.39 19.18
CA GLU A 625 32.91 -22.82 20.29
C GLU A 625 32.68 -23.68 21.54
N THR A 626 33.75 -24.21 22.12
CA THR A 626 33.70 -24.95 23.39
C THR A 626 34.11 -24.03 24.53
N LEU A 627 33.18 -23.77 25.44
CA LEU A 627 33.38 -23.01 26.66
C LEU A 627 33.54 -23.96 27.86
N ALA A 628 33.78 -23.40 29.05
CA ALA A 628 34.04 -24.20 30.25
C ALA A 628 32.82 -25.02 30.71
N ASP A 629 31.63 -24.51 30.44
CA ASP A 629 30.32 -24.97 30.92
C ASP A 629 29.34 -25.28 29.78
N GLU A 630 29.67 -24.96 28.52
CA GLU A 630 28.79 -25.23 27.38
C GLU A 630 29.54 -25.39 26.05
N VAL A 631 28.87 -25.98 25.06
CA VAL A 631 29.25 -25.92 23.65
C VAL A 631 28.24 -25.05 22.90
N ARG A 632 28.74 -24.06 22.17
CA ARG A 632 27.96 -23.20 21.28
C ARG A 632 28.24 -23.58 19.84
N MET A 633 27.20 -23.60 19.01
CA MET A 633 27.33 -23.98 17.61
C MET A 633 26.40 -23.18 16.72
N ARG A 634 26.89 -22.77 15.56
CA ARG A 634 26.10 -22.27 14.43
C ARG A 634 26.25 -23.23 13.27
N GLY A 635 25.20 -23.40 12.48
CA GLY A 635 25.24 -24.27 11.32
C GLY A 635 24.02 -24.11 10.43
N THR A 636 23.79 -25.09 9.56
CA THR A 636 22.60 -25.12 8.70
C THR A 636 21.90 -26.47 8.76
N VAL A 637 20.62 -26.47 8.40
CA VAL A 637 19.82 -27.69 8.18
C VAL A 637 19.06 -27.54 6.86
N GLU A 638 19.13 -28.56 6.02
CA GLU A 638 18.37 -28.58 4.76
C GLU A 638 16.91 -28.92 5.03
N LEU A 639 16.01 -27.98 4.75
CA LEU A 639 14.57 -28.11 5.01
C LEU A 639 13.76 -27.95 3.71
N PRO A 640 12.66 -28.73 3.54
CA PRO A 640 11.84 -28.69 2.33
C PRO A 640 11.06 -27.37 2.19
N LEU A 641 11.00 -26.86 0.97
CA LEU A 641 10.25 -25.65 0.62
C LEU A 641 8.89 -26.02 0.02
N PHE A 642 7.82 -25.67 0.73
CA PHE A 642 6.42 -25.94 0.35
C PHE A 642 5.73 -24.73 -0.29
N VAL A 643 6.37 -23.57 -0.33
CA VAL A 643 5.84 -22.36 -0.98
C VAL A 643 6.60 -22.04 -2.25
N ALA A 644 5.95 -21.41 -3.23
CA ALA A 644 6.59 -21.05 -4.49
C ALA A 644 7.81 -20.14 -4.26
N ASN A 645 9.02 -20.64 -4.53
CA ASN A 645 10.30 -20.00 -4.12
C ASN A 645 10.46 -18.53 -4.53
N GLY A 646 9.89 -18.13 -5.68
CA GLY A 646 9.96 -16.75 -6.15
C GLY A 646 9.00 -15.81 -5.42
N SER A 647 7.71 -16.15 -5.40
CA SER A 647 6.68 -15.26 -4.87
C SER A 647 6.46 -15.41 -3.37
N LEU A 648 6.62 -16.62 -2.83
CA LEU A 648 6.22 -17.04 -1.48
C LEU A 648 4.71 -16.88 -1.19
N THR A 649 3.88 -16.60 -2.19
CA THR A 649 2.45 -16.26 -2.00
C THR A 649 1.50 -17.46 -2.12
N GLU A 650 2.01 -18.60 -2.55
CA GLU A 650 1.23 -19.79 -2.85
C GLU A 650 1.94 -21.05 -2.36
N VAL A 651 1.15 -21.97 -1.81
CA VAL A 651 1.59 -23.32 -1.50
C VAL A 651 1.81 -24.06 -2.82
N THR A 652 2.94 -24.74 -2.94
CA THR A 652 3.28 -25.61 -4.07
C THR A 652 2.47 -26.90 -3.93
N ARG A 653 1.68 -27.24 -4.96
CA ARG A 653 0.73 -28.36 -4.91
C ARG A 653 1.04 -29.42 -5.96
N ASP A 654 0.75 -30.67 -5.61
CA ASP A 654 0.71 -31.78 -6.57
C ASP A 654 -0.50 -31.63 -7.50
N GLU A 655 -0.28 -31.70 -8.81
CA GLU A 655 -1.32 -31.45 -9.82
C GLU A 655 -2.47 -32.47 -9.77
N THR A 656 -2.24 -33.67 -9.22
CA THR A 656 -3.24 -34.75 -9.20
C THR A 656 -4.05 -34.74 -7.92
N THR A 657 -3.39 -34.54 -6.78
CA THR A 657 -3.99 -34.65 -5.44
C THR A 657 -4.35 -33.31 -4.82
N GLY A 658 -3.74 -32.21 -5.29
CA GLY A 658 -3.88 -30.88 -4.70
C GLY A 658 -3.16 -30.70 -3.36
N ALA A 659 -2.52 -31.74 -2.83
CA ALA A 659 -1.81 -31.69 -1.55
C ALA A 659 -0.53 -30.85 -1.66
N PRO A 660 -0.10 -30.18 -0.58
CA PRO A 660 1.20 -29.52 -0.51
C PRO A 660 2.33 -30.49 -0.83
N VAL A 661 3.26 -30.06 -1.69
CA VAL A 661 4.47 -30.79 -2.03
C VAL A 661 5.69 -29.89 -2.00
N SER A 662 6.83 -30.49 -1.71
CA SER A 662 8.13 -29.83 -1.79
C SER A 662 8.83 -30.19 -3.10
N LEU A 663 9.23 -29.17 -3.86
CA LEU A 663 10.00 -29.33 -5.11
C LEU A 663 11.48 -28.94 -4.95
N ALA A 664 11.85 -28.38 -3.80
CA ALA A 664 13.19 -27.91 -3.50
C ALA A 664 13.44 -27.94 -1.97
N SER A 665 14.70 -27.86 -1.56
CA SER A 665 15.10 -27.58 -0.18
C SER A 665 15.83 -26.24 -0.07
N GLU A 666 15.92 -25.72 1.14
CA GLU A 666 16.71 -24.56 1.49
C GLU A 666 17.57 -24.84 2.73
N ALA A 667 18.81 -24.32 2.71
CA ALA A 667 19.68 -24.31 3.87
C ALA A 667 19.18 -23.29 4.90
N VAL A 668 18.65 -23.76 6.02
CA VAL A 668 18.14 -22.92 7.10
C VAL A 668 19.18 -22.78 8.21
N PRO A 669 19.62 -21.55 8.56
CA PRO A 669 20.55 -21.34 9.66
C PRO A 669 19.99 -21.80 11.00
N PHE A 670 20.83 -22.42 11.83
CA PHE A 670 20.52 -22.77 13.22
C PHE A 670 21.60 -22.29 14.19
N ALA A 671 21.20 -22.10 15.45
CA ALA A 671 22.10 -21.91 16.59
C ALA A 671 21.76 -22.92 17.69
N LEU A 672 22.78 -23.50 18.32
CA LEU A 672 22.67 -24.56 19.31
C LEU A 672 23.57 -24.28 20.51
N ARG A 673 23.04 -24.51 21.72
CA ARG A 673 23.78 -24.56 22.98
C ARG A 673 23.58 -25.91 23.66
N ILE A 674 24.67 -26.51 24.11
CA ILE A 674 24.64 -27.77 24.86
C ILE A 674 25.40 -27.56 26.18
N PRO A 675 24.78 -27.77 27.36
CA PRO A 675 25.50 -27.70 28.63
C PRO A 675 26.53 -28.83 28.74
N THR A 676 27.65 -28.55 29.40
CA THR A 676 28.71 -29.53 29.68
C THR A 676 28.86 -29.73 31.20
N GLY A 677 29.46 -30.85 31.61
CA GLY A 677 29.64 -31.16 33.04
C GLY A 677 28.37 -31.58 33.77
N VAL A 678 27.26 -31.75 33.07
CA VAL A 678 25.98 -32.29 33.57
C VAL A 678 25.75 -33.73 33.07
N PRO A 679 24.89 -34.53 33.73
CA PRO A 679 24.54 -35.87 33.22
C PRO A 679 23.88 -35.80 31.83
N THR A 680 24.42 -36.56 30.87
CA THR A 680 23.89 -36.69 29.51
C THR A 680 23.18 -38.03 29.31
N PRO A 681 22.20 -38.14 28.39
CA PRO A 681 21.72 -37.08 27.49
C PRO A 681 20.81 -36.06 28.20
N VAL A 682 20.83 -34.81 27.73
CA VAL A 682 20.03 -33.69 28.29
C VAL A 682 18.78 -33.41 27.45
N PRO A 683 17.67 -32.95 28.05
CA PRO A 683 16.50 -32.49 27.29
C PRO A 683 16.85 -31.29 26.39
N VAL A 684 16.10 -31.11 25.30
CA VAL A 684 16.30 -30.00 24.36
C VAL A 684 15.08 -29.08 24.31
N VAL A 685 15.33 -27.78 24.34
CA VAL A 685 14.33 -26.73 24.13
C VAL A 685 14.48 -26.18 22.71
N ILE A 686 13.43 -26.34 21.90
CA ILE A 686 13.28 -25.62 20.64
C ILE A 686 13.01 -24.16 20.98
N TYR A 687 13.91 -23.26 20.62
CA TYR A 687 13.76 -21.82 20.78
C TYR A 687 13.34 -21.18 19.46
N GLN A 688 12.29 -20.34 19.50
CA GLN A 688 11.96 -19.46 18.39
C GLN A 688 11.98 -18.00 18.83
N HIS A 689 12.71 -17.19 18.04
CA HIS A 689 13.00 -15.79 18.31
C HIS A 689 11.84 -14.85 17.94
N GLY A 690 11.94 -13.59 18.39
CA GLY A 690 11.01 -12.51 18.01
C GLY A 690 11.28 -11.95 16.61
N SER A 691 10.50 -10.95 16.18
CA SER A 691 10.72 -10.26 14.89
C SER A 691 10.93 -8.75 15.10
N PRO A 692 11.96 -8.14 14.46
CA PRO A 692 13.07 -8.81 13.78
C PRO A 692 13.95 -9.56 14.79
N GLY A 693 14.64 -10.61 14.34
CA GLY A 693 15.48 -11.41 15.22
C GLY A 693 16.25 -12.51 14.50
N SER A 694 17.00 -13.29 15.25
CA SER A 694 17.85 -14.36 14.69
C SER A 694 18.02 -15.53 15.66
N PRO A 695 18.43 -16.72 15.19
CA PRO A 695 18.67 -17.86 16.06
C PRO A 695 19.82 -17.61 17.05
N ASP A 696 20.68 -16.63 16.81
CA ASP A 696 21.79 -16.27 17.72
C ASP A 696 21.32 -15.79 19.10
N GLU A 697 20.05 -15.40 19.25
CA GLU A 697 19.44 -15.13 20.54
C GLU A 697 19.45 -16.33 21.50
N VAL A 698 19.65 -17.55 20.98
CA VAL A 698 19.96 -18.75 21.78
C VAL A 698 21.17 -18.49 22.70
N PHE A 699 22.17 -17.71 22.25
CA PHE A 699 23.36 -17.33 23.02
C PHE A 699 23.12 -16.20 24.04
N GLY A 700 21.93 -15.60 24.06
CA GLY A 700 21.55 -14.52 24.96
C GLY A 700 21.36 -14.94 26.42
N GLY A 701 21.38 -13.95 27.32
CA GLY A 701 21.26 -14.17 28.77
C GLY A 701 19.89 -14.70 29.23
N THR A 702 18.81 -14.40 28.50
CA THR A 702 17.46 -14.92 28.81
C THR A 702 17.35 -16.43 28.57
N ASN A 703 18.09 -16.96 27.59
CA ASN A 703 18.21 -18.40 27.33
C ASN A 703 19.32 -19.07 28.18
N GLY A 704 20.26 -18.31 28.74
CA GLY A 704 21.34 -18.84 29.59
C GLY A 704 20.83 -19.64 30.79
N ALA A 705 19.73 -19.21 31.41
CA ALA A 705 19.13 -19.91 32.55
C ALA A 705 18.64 -21.34 32.22
N LEU A 706 18.30 -21.63 30.96
CA LEU A 706 17.98 -22.99 30.53
C LEU A 706 19.24 -23.85 30.48
N VAL A 707 20.34 -23.32 29.94
CA VAL A 707 21.63 -24.03 29.91
C VAL A 707 22.14 -24.29 31.33
N ASP A 708 22.07 -23.29 32.21
CA ASP A 708 22.44 -23.41 33.63
C ASP A 708 21.61 -24.49 34.36
N ALA A 709 20.36 -24.69 33.93
CA ALA A 709 19.45 -25.70 34.47
C ALA A 709 19.60 -27.08 33.79
N GLY A 710 20.56 -27.25 32.88
CA GLY A 710 20.87 -28.53 32.25
C GLY A 710 20.04 -28.86 31.01
N TYR A 711 19.55 -27.84 30.29
CA TYR A 711 18.84 -28.00 29.01
C TYR A 711 19.71 -27.59 27.83
N ALA A 712 19.68 -28.37 26.75
CA ALA A 712 20.13 -27.89 25.45
C ALA A 712 19.12 -26.91 24.86
N VAL A 713 19.57 -25.93 24.07
CA VAL A 713 18.71 -24.93 23.43
C VAL A 713 19.07 -24.82 21.95
N LEU A 714 18.09 -25.01 21.07
CA LEU A 714 18.26 -25.05 19.62
C LEU A 714 17.21 -24.17 18.93
N GLY A 715 17.64 -23.25 18.06
CA GLY A 715 16.73 -22.40 17.28
C GLY A 715 17.15 -22.29 15.81
N ILE A 716 16.20 -21.93 14.96
CA ILE A 716 16.39 -21.70 13.52
C ILE A 716 15.97 -20.28 13.12
N GLN A 717 16.46 -19.81 11.98
CA GLN A 717 16.01 -18.54 11.39
C GLN A 717 14.64 -18.71 10.71
N ASP A 718 13.66 -17.90 11.12
CA ASP A 718 12.36 -17.83 10.42
C ASP A 718 12.47 -17.29 8.99
N VAL A 719 11.44 -17.54 8.18
CA VAL A 719 11.44 -17.20 6.76
C VAL A 719 11.40 -15.69 6.52
N THR A 720 10.70 -14.92 7.35
CA THR A 720 10.57 -13.46 7.19
C THR A 720 11.94 -12.80 7.31
N ASN A 721 12.66 -13.06 8.40
CA ASN A 721 14.01 -12.52 8.58
C ASN A 721 15.03 -13.13 7.59
N ARG A 722 14.89 -14.43 7.24
CA ARG A 722 15.79 -15.09 6.26
C ARG A 722 15.66 -14.51 4.85
N ARG A 723 14.44 -14.22 4.39
CA ARG A 723 14.17 -13.82 2.98
C ARG A 723 14.08 -12.31 2.79
N PHE A 724 13.67 -11.57 3.82
CA PHE A 724 13.50 -10.12 3.74
C PHE A 724 14.51 -9.35 4.62
N GLY A 725 15.38 -10.05 5.35
CA GLY A 725 16.33 -9.45 6.28
C GLY A 725 15.68 -9.00 7.58
N GLU A 726 16.50 -8.55 8.52
CA GLU A 726 16.09 -8.09 9.86
C GLU A 726 15.62 -6.61 9.88
N ASP A 727 15.52 -5.97 8.71
CA ASP A 727 15.06 -4.58 8.56
C ASP A 727 13.55 -4.52 8.34
N THR A 728 12.83 -3.94 9.30
CA THR A 728 11.35 -3.89 9.30
C THR A 728 10.79 -3.05 8.14
N ALA A 729 11.51 -2.03 7.67
CA ALA A 729 11.08 -1.22 6.53
C ALA A 729 11.17 -2.02 5.23
N ASN A 730 12.24 -2.79 5.04
CA ASN A 730 12.36 -3.70 3.92
C ASN A 730 11.32 -4.82 3.98
N GLN A 731 11.10 -5.45 5.14
CA GLN A 731 10.03 -6.45 5.33
C GLN A 731 8.66 -5.89 4.91
N THR A 732 8.31 -4.69 5.39
CA THR A 732 7.07 -4.00 5.03
C THR A 732 6.97 -3.77 3.52
N THR A 733 8.06 -3.30 2.90
CA THR A 733 8.13 -3.06 1.45
C THR A 733 7.92 -4.34 0.65
N GLN A 734 8.53 -5.45 1.08
CA GLN A 734 8.41 -6.76 0.45
C GLN A 734 6.99 -7.34 0.56
N ILE A 735 6.32 -7.14 1.70
CA ILE A 735 4.95 -7.58 1.95
C ILE A 735 3.96 -6.76 1.11
N VAL A 736 4.03 -5.43 1.17
CA VAL A 736 3.14 -4.54 0.41
C VAL A 736 3.35 -4.71 -1.09
N GLY A 737 4.59 -4.86 -1.56
CA GLY A 737 4.89 -5.11 -2.97
C GLY A 737 4.24 -6.39 -3.50
N ARG A 738 4.22 -7.47 -2.70
CA ARG A 738 3.54 -8.72 -3.08
C ARG A 738 2.02 -8.57 -3.10
N LEU A 739 1.45 -7.85 -2.14
CA LEU A 739 0.02 -7.53 -2.19
C LEU A 739 -0.32 -6.74 -3.46
N ALA A 740 0.50 -5.74 -3.82
CA ALA A 740 0.27 -4.90 -4.99
C ALA A 740 0.37 -5.67 -6.32
N PHE A 741 1.40 -6.52 -6.48
CA PHE A 741 1.72 -7.13 -7.78
C PHE A 741 1.35 -8.62 -7.91
N ALA A 742 1.28 -9.35 -6.80
CA ALA A 742 0.84 -10.75 -6.77
C ALA A 742 -0.59 -10.92 -6.22
N HIS A 743 -1.20 -9.85 -5.69
CA HIS A 743 -2.56 -9.85 -5.13
C HIS A 743 -2.73 -10.88 -4.00
N ALA A 744 -1.65 -11.11 -3.24
CA ALA A 744 -1.56 -12.05 -2.14
C ALA A 744 -0.42 -11.65 -1.20
N LEU A 745 -0.60 -11.92 0.10
CA LEU A 745 0.47 -11.79 1.09
C LEU A 745 1.42 -13.00 1.02
N PRO A 746 2.71 -12.83 1.38
CA PRO A 746 3.63 -13.96 1.50
C PRO A 746 3.21 -14.90 2.64
N LEU A 747 3.45 -16.20 2.44
CA LEU A 747 3.14 -17.31 3.35
C LEU A 747 4.36 -17.66 4.21
N THR A 748 4.96 -16.64 4.83
CA THR A 748 6.22 -16.78 5.58
C THR A 748 6.01 -17.55 6.87
N ASN A 749 4.87 -17.40 7.53
CA ASN A 749 4.60 -18.14 8.76
C ASN A 749 4.29 -19.60 8.46
N PHE A 750 3.51 -19.88 7.41
CA PHE A 750 3.26 -21.23 6.90
C PHE A 750 4.58 -21.98 6.70
N GLN A 751 5.50 -21.39 5.93
CA GLN A 751 6.80 -22.01 5.66
C GLN A 751 7.67 -22.07 6.93
N THR A 752 7.60 -21.09 7.83
CA THR A 752 8.32 -21.17 9.11
C THR A 752 7.80 -22.33 9.97
N HIS A 753 6.49 -22.56 10.02
CA HIS A 753 5.93 -23.71 10.74
C HIS A 753 6.36 -25.03 10.09
N ALA A 754 6.41 -25.10 8.76
CA ALA A 754 6.98 -26.26 8.05
C ALA A 754 8.45 -26.49 8.42
N ASP A 755 9.27 -25.43 8.44
CA ASP A 755 10.68 -25.50 8.82
C ASP A 755 10.82 -26.00 10.28
N MET A 756 9.97 -25.53 11.20
CA MET A 756 9.96 -25.99 12.60
C MET A 756 9.57 -27.47 12.74
N LEU A 757 8.63 -27.97 11.92
CA LEU A 757 8.31 -29.40 11.88
C LEU A 757 9.48 -30.23 11.34
N GLY A 758 10.20 -29.71 10.35
CA GLY A 758 11.46 -30.30 9.88
C GLY A 758 12.56 -30.31 10.94
N LEU A 759 12.72 -29.22 11.71
CA LEU A 759 13.63 -29.16 12.85
C LEU A 759 13.26 -30.19 13.93
N LEU A 760 11.97 -30.34 14.24
CA LEU A 760 11.49 -31.37 15.16
C LEU A 760 11.90 -32.78 14.70
N ARG A 761 11.77 -33.08 13.40
CA ARG A 761 12.27 -34.34 12.83
C ARG A 761 13.78 -34.46 12.95
N ALA A 762 14.53 -33.38 12.73
CA ALA A 762 15.99 -33.38 12.87
C ALA A 762 16.43 -33.72 14.30
N ILE A 763 15.74 -33.17 15.31
CA ILE A 763 15.94 -33.51 16.73
C ILE A 763 15.66 -34.99 16.99
N GLN A 764 14.57 -35.54 16.46
CA GLN A 764 14.25 -36.96 16.61
C GLN A 764 15.27 -37.89 15.93
N GLY A 765 16.07 -37.36 14.99
CA GLY A 765 17.22 -38.04 14.38
C GLY A 765 18.53 -37.89 15.17
N MET A 766 18.57 -37.09 16.23
CA MET A 766 19.71 -37.02 17.16
C MET A 766 19.77 -38.29 18.00
N GLY A 767 20.97 -38.67 18.45
CA GLY A 767 21.17 -39.90 19.23
C GLY A 767 21.44 -41.16 18.41
N VAL A 768 21.35 -41.10 17.07
CA VAL A 768 22.05 -42.06 16.19
C VAL A 768 23.57 -41.85 16.36
N PRO A 769 24.41 -42.90 16.49
CA PRO A 769 25.84 -42.73 16.72
C PRO A 769 26.49 -41.74 15.73
N GLY A 770 27.03 -40.64 16.25
CA GLY A 770 27.68 -39.58 15.46
C GLY A 770 26.88 -38.29 15.28
N ASN A 771 25.63 -38.20 15.76
CA ASN A 771 24.78 -37.01 15.65
C ASN A 771 24.28 -36.54 17.03
N PHE A 772 25.04 -35.66 17.70
CA PHE A 772 24.75 -35.03 19.00
C PHE A 772 24.25 -36.01 20.09
N PRO A 773 25.06 -37.02 20.49
CA PRO A 773 24.67 -37.99 21.52
C PRO A 773 24.41 -37.38 22.91
N GLU A 774 24.81 -36.13 23.12
CA GLU A 774 24.58 -35.39 24.36
C GLU A 774 23.12 -34.96 24.54
N ILE A 775 22.31 -34.97 23.47
CA ILE A 775 20.91 -34.52 23.48
C ILE A 775 19.97 -35.73 23.55
N ASP A 776 18.94 -35.64 24.39
CA ASP A 776 17.86 -36.62 24.51
C ASP A 776 16.74 -36.27 23.50
N PRO A 777 16.62 -37.00 22.38
CA PRO A 777 15.64 -36.71 21.35
C PRO A 777 14.21 -37.04 21.76
N THR A 778 14.00 -37.64 22.95
CA THR A 778 12.67 -38.01 23.45
C THR A 778 12.10 -37.00 24.46
N ARG A 779 12.91 -36.05 24.92
CA ARG A 779 12.52 -35.02 25.89
C ARG A 779 12.64 -33.64 25.24
N ILE A 780 11.63 -33.31 24.45
CA ILE A 780 11.58 -32.10 23.63
C ILE A 780 10.64 -31.08 24.29
N LEU A 781 11.15 -29.87 24.48
CA LEU A 781 10.43 -28.72 25.03
C LEU A 781 10.42 -27.58 24.00
N TYR A 782 9.55 -26.60 24.21
CA TYR A 782 9.46 -25.43 23.33
C TYR A 782 9.47 -24.12 24.12
N ARG A 783 10.21 -23.12 23.64
CA ARG A 783 10.18 -21.75 24.12
C ARG A 783 10.03 -20.78 22.96
N GLY A 784 8.96 -20.00 22.96
CA GLY A 784 8.73 -18.91 22.00
C GLY A 784 8.73 -17.56 22.70
N VAL A 785 9.30 -16.54 22.08
CA VAL A 785 9.27 -15.16 22.57
C VAL A 785 8.70 -14.24 21.51
N SER A 786 7.72 -13.40 21.86
CA SER A 786 7.12 -12.43 20.94
C SER A 786 6.60 -13.13 19.67
N PHE A 787 7.16 -12.83 18.50
CA PHE A 787 6.82 -13.53 17.25
C PHE A 787 7.11 -15.04 17.29
N GLY A 788 8.07 -15.50 18.09
CA GLY A 788 8.25 -16.91 18.39
C GLY A 788 7.04 -17.50 19.11
N ALA A 789 6.49 -16.81 20.11
CA ALA A 789 5.25 -17.23 20.76
C ALA A 789 4.04 -17.21 19.79
N HIS A 790 4.03 -16.35 18.78
CA HIS A 790 3.05 -16.43 17.69
C HIS A 790 3.20 -17.72 16.88
N HIS A 791 4.43 -18.09 16.50
CA HIS A 791 4.69 -19.33 15.77
C HIS A 791 4.28 -20.60 16.54
N SER A 792 4.26 -20.55 17.88
CA SER A 792 3.79 -21.69 18.68
C SER A 792 2.33 -22.06 18.38
N LEU A 793 1.49 -21.09 17.98
CA LEU A 793 0.07 -21.32 17.68
C LEU A 793 -0.12 -22.14 16.40
N GLY A 794 0.77 -21.99 15.42
CA GLY A 794 0.75 -22.80 14.20
C GLY A 794 1.60 -24.06 14.28
N PHE A 795 2.57 -24.14 15.19
CA PHE A 795 3.47 -25.28 15.34
C PHE A 795 2.95 -26.35 16.31
N LEU A 796 2.54 -25.97 17.54
CA LEU A 796 2.21 -26.92 18.61
C LEU A 796 1.02 -27.86 18.29
N PRO A 797 -0.05 -27.44 17.58
CA PRO A 797 -1.12 -28.35 17.18
C PRO A 797 -0.66 -29.52 16.30
N LEU A 798 0.52 -29.42 15.69
CA LEU A 798 1.11 -30.40 14.76
C LEU A 798 2.33 -31.13 15.37
N ALA A 799 2.70 -30.75 16.59
CA ALA A 799 3.93 -31.20 17.25
C ALA A 799 3.64 -31.84 18.63
N PRO A 800 2.78 -32.87 18.72
CA PRO A 800 2.52 -33.55 19.98
C PRO A 800 3.75 -34.25 20.59
N GLU A 801 4.85 -34.33 19.85
CA GLU A 801 6.13 -34.83 20.37
C GLU A 801 6.82 -33.84 21.32
N VAL A 802 6.37 -32.58 21.36
CA VAL A 802 6.76 -31.60 22.38
C VAL A 802 6.04 -31.94 23.69
N THR A 803 6.78 -32.06 24.79
CA THR A 803 6.21 -32.36 26.11
C THR A 803 5.56 -31.13 26.74
N ALA A 804 6.24 -29.99 26.68
CA ALA A 804 5.74 -28.74 27.23
C ALA A 804 6.30 -27.52 26.51
N ALA A 805 5.53 -26.44 26.50
CA ALA A 805 5.81 -25.20 25.83
C ALA A 805 5.65 -23.99 26.77
N VAL A 806 6.56 -23.03 26.68
CA VAL A 806 6.40 -21.70 27.31
C VAL A 806 6.43 -20.63 26.23
N SER A 807 5.38 -19.82 26.18
CA SER A 807 5.22 -18.75 25.19
C SER A 807 5.18 -17.41 25.88
N HIS A 808 6.23 -16.62 25.71
CA HIS A 808 6.38 -15.31 26.33
C HIS A 808 5.87 -14.21 25.42
N VAL A 809 5.02 -13.34 25.96
CA VAL A 809 4.65 -12.03 25.40
C VAL A 809 4.27 -12.09 23.92
N GLY A 810 3.61 -13.18 23.54
CA GLY A 810 3.10 -13.38 22.19
C GLY A 810 1.64 -13.02 22.08
N SER A 811 1.17 -12.98 20.84
CA SER A 811 -0.25 -12.98 20.52
C SER A 811 -0.48 -13.64 19.17
N GLY A 812 -1.69 -14.14 18.98
CA GLY A 812 -2.32 -14.23 17.67
C GLY A 812 -2.72 -12.84 17.15
N ARG A 813 -3.48 -12.81 16.05
CA ARG A 813 -3.93 -11.57 15.40
C ARG A 813 -2.76 -10.66 15.07
N LEU A 814 -1.81 -11.21 14.31
CA LEU A 814 -0.52 -10.58 14.03
C LEU A 814 -0.67 -9.14 13.52
N TYR A 815 -1.67 -8.90 12.68
CA TYR A 815 -1.95 -7.57 12.16
C TYR A 815 -2.29 -6.54 13.26
N GLN A 816 -3.07 -6.94 14.28
CA GLN A 816 -3.37 -6.08 15.43
C GLN A 816 -2.10 -5.78 16.24
N ALA A 817 -1.22 -6.78 16.42
CA ALA A 817 0.07 -6.58 17.06
C ALA A 817 0.93 -5.58 16.28
N ASN A 818 1.06 -5.73 14.96
CA ASN A 818 1.83 -4.82 14.12
C ASN A 818 1.31 -3.37 14.19
N LEU A 819 -0.01 -3.16 14.19
CA LEU A 819 -0.61 -1.84 14.38
C LEU A 819 -0.31 -1.22 15.75
N HIS A 820 -0.07 -2.04 16.77
CA HIS A 820 0.24 -1.61 18.13
C HIS A 820 1.73 -1.30 18.31
N GLN A 821 2.61 -2.12 17.72
CA GLN A 821 4.07 -1.97 17.79
C GLN A 821 4.59 -0.71 17.12
N LEU A 822 4.01 -0.36 15.98
CA LEU A 822 4.49 0.75 15.18
C LEU A 822 4.06 2.06 15.82
N ASP A 823 4.96 3.04 15.86
CA ASP A 823 4.52 4.42 16.07
C ASP A 823 3.59 4.75 14.91
N TRP A 824 2.29 4.78 15.21
CA TRP A 824 1.28 4.96 14.20
C TRP A 824 1.50 6.24 13.40
N GLN A 825 2.01 7.31 14.01
CA GLN A 825 2.27 8.55 13.28
C GLN A 825 3.39 8.38 12.26
N ASP A 826 4.43 7.62 12.59
CA ASP A 826 5.52 7.31 11.67
C ASP A 826 5.07 6.35 10.57
N LEU A 827 4.33 5.29 10.91
CA LEU A 827 3.78 4.35 9.93
C LEU A 827 2.82 5.06 8.97
N LEU A 828 1.85 5.80 9.51
CA LEU A 828 0.88 6.54 8.73
C LEU A 828 1.59 7.60 7.88
N GLY A 829 2.53 8.35 8.46
CA GLY A 829 3.33 9.34 7.72
C GLY A 829 4.11 8.71 6.56
N GLY A 830 4.72 7.56 6.78
CA GLY A 830 5.43 6.79 5.74
C GLY A 830 4.49 6.30 4.63
N ILE A 831 3.33 5.75 4.99
CA ILE A 831 2.31 5.30 4.02
C ILE A 831 1.79 6.48 3.21
N LEU A 832 1.44 7.60 3.85
CA LEU A 832 0.92 8.79 3.18
C LEU A 832 1.97 9.46 2.28
N ALA A 833 3.25 9.37 2.65
CA ALA A 833 4.35 9.81 1.79
C ALA A 833 4.56 8.89 0.57
N ALA A 834 4.42 7.57 0.75
CA ALA A 834 4.56 6.59 -0.33
C ALA A 834 3.32 6.52 -1.25
N LEU A 835 2.15 6.87 -0.72
CA LEU A 835 0.85 6.85 -1.41
C LEU A 835 0.18 8.24 -1.35
N PRO A 836 0.69 9.24 -2.09
CA PRO A 836 0.06 10.56 -2.16
C PRO A 836 -1.42 10.44 -2.54
N GLY A 837 -2.29 11.19 -1.85
CA GLY A 837 -3.75 11.17 -2.06
C GLY A 837 -4.52 10.20 -1.17
N ALA A 838 -3.85 9.20 -0.56
CA ALA A 838 -4.46 8.37 0.47
C ALA A 838 -4.88 9.21 1.68
N ARG A 839 -5.94 8.80 2.36
CA ARG A 839 -6.37 9.43 3.62
C ARG A 839 -6.26 8.46 4.79
N PRO A 840 -5.98 8.93 6.02
CA PRO A 840 -5.76 8.07 7.17
C PRO A 840 -6.85 7.01 7.39
N ARG A 841 -8.12 7.39 7.27
CA ARG A 841 -9.24 6.45 7.44
C ARG A 841 -9.26 5.34 6.37
N ASP A 842 -8.86 5.65 5.15
CA ASP A 842 -8.91 4.72 4.01
C ASP A 842 -7.74 3.73 4.13
N VAL A 843 -6.59 4.22 4.60
CA VAL A 843 -5.45 3.37 5.00
C VAL A 843 -5.88 2.40 6.10
N ILE A 844 -6.54 2.87 7.17
CA ILE A 844 -6.98 2.00 8.27
C ILE A 844 -7.99 0.95 7.76
N ALA A 845 -8.96 1.33 6.95
CA ALA A 845 -9.96 0.42 6.41
C ALA A 845 -9.35 -0.61 5.44
N GLY A 846 -8.44 -0.17 4.56
CA GLY A 846 -7.71 -1.06 3.66
C GLY A 846 -6.84 -2.06 4.43
N LEU A 847 -6.17 -1.62 5.49
CA LEU A 847 -5.39 -2.53 6.29
C LEU A 847 -6.25 -3.52 7.11
N ALA A 848 -7.44 -3.11 7.59
CA ALA A 848 -8.41 -4.05 8.17
C ALA A 848 -8.87 -5.10 7.16
N ALA A 849 -9.06 -4.71 5.89
CA ALA A 849 -9.43 -5.63 4.83
C ALA A 849 -8.35 -6.67 4.53
N ILE A 850 -7.07 -6.29 4.62
CA ILE A 850 -5.91 -7.19 4.42
C ILE A 850 -5.91 -8.36 5.42
N GLN A 851 -6.55 -8.25 6.60
CA GLN A 851 -6.65 -9.37 7.54
C GLN A 851 -7.28 -10.62 6.90
N ASN A 852 -8.24 -10.47 5.99
CA ASN A 852 -8.84 -11.61 5.28
C ASN A 852 -7.81 -12.46 4.52
N GLU A 853 -6.76 -11.82 4.03
CA GLU A 853 -5.64 -12.50 3.39
C GLU A 853 -4.66 -13.07 4.39
N GLN A 854 -4.36 -12.31 5.45
CA GLN A 854 -3.43 -12.71 6.49
C GLN A 854 -3.86 -13.99 7.21
N ASP A 855 -5.16 -14.25 7.29
CA ASP A 855 -5.70 -15.43 7.97
C ASP A 855 -5.18 -16.76 7.44
N ARG A 856 -4.79 -16.83 6.16
CA ARG A 856 -4.15 -18.03 5.59
C ARG A 856 -2.73 -18.27 6.13
N ASP A 857 -2.12 -17.27 6.76
CA ASP A 857 -0.77 -17.32 7.33
C ASP A 857 -0.77 -17.01 8.83
N ASP A 858 -1.94 -16.91 9.48
CA ASP A 858 -2.06 -16.59 10.90
C ASP A 858 -2.28 -17.86 11.73
N GLY A 859 -1.24 -18.28 12.46
CA GLY A 859 -1.30 -19.46 13.33
C GLY A 859 -2.36 -19.35 14.44
N TYR A 860 -2.84 -18.15 14.74
CA TYR A 860 -3.94 -17.92 15.68
C TYR A 860 -5.19 -18.74 15.35
N LEU A 861 -5.52 -18.90 14.06
CA LEU A 861 -6.72 -19.64 13.65
C LEU A 861 -6.57 -21.16 13.84
N LEU A 862 -5.38 -21.63 14.20
CA LEU A 862 -5.09 -23.01 14.61
C LEU A 862 -5.06 -23.18 16.15
N ALA A 863 -5.22 -22.11 16.95
CA ALA A 863 -5.10 -22.20 18.40
C ALA A 863 -6.07 -23.22 19.02
N ARG A 864 -7.33 -23.24 18.56
CA ARG A 864 -8.35 -24.22 19.01
C ARG A 864 -7.93 -25.67 18.75
N ASN A 865 -7.08 -25.90 17.75
CA ASN A 865 -6.64 -27.23 17.37
C ASN A 865 -5.57 -27.79 18.30
N LEU A 866 -5.13 -27.04 19.31
CA LEU A 866 -4.24 -27.57 20.34
C LEU A 866 -4.99 -28.45 21.35
N TYR A 867 -6.13 -27.99 21.85
CA TYR A 867 -6.87 -28.67 22.93
C TYR A 867 -8.34 -28.96 22.61
N GLU A 868 -9.07 -28.03 21.99
CA GLU A 868 -10.52 -28.17 21.77
C GLU A 868 -10.83 -29.13 20.61
N ALA A 869 -10.11 -29.00 19.50
CA ALA A 869 -10.28 -29.81 18.31
C ALA A 869 -8.93 -30.33 17.76
N PRO A 870 -8.24 -31.22 18.48
CA PRO A 870 -6.94 -31.77 18.06
C PRO A 870 -6.96 -32.33 16.64
N LEU A 871 -5.88 -32.09 15.89
CA LEU A 871 -5.75 -32.55 14.51
C LEU A 871 -5.49 -34.06 14.44
N ALA A 872 -6.15 -34.74 13.50
CA ALA A 872 -5.83 -36.11 13.16
C ALA A 872 -4.70 -36.13 12.12
N ILE A 873 -3.59 -36.80 12.45
CA ILE A 873 -2.37 -36.83 11.61
C ILE A 873 -2.00 -38.28 11.36
N ALA A 874 -1.90 -38.69 10.09
CA ALA A 874 -1.52 -40.05 9.75
C ALA A 874 -0.10 -40.36 10.25
N GLY A 875 0.06 -41.53 10.88
CA GLY A 875 1.33 -41.95 11.50
C GLY A 875 1.49 -41.52 12.97
N LEU A 876 0.54 -40.75 13.51
CA LEU A 876 0.52 -40.34 14.92
C LEU A 876 -0.83 -40.72 15.56
N ALA A 877 -0.96 -41.96 16.04
CA ALA A 877 -2.13 -42.41 16.80
C ALA A 877 -1.95 -42.10 18.31
N ASP A 878 -3.05 -41.76 18.99
CA ASP A 878 -3.12 -41.59 20.45
C ASP A 878 -2.09 -40.59 21.02
N THR A 879 -1.99 -39.42 20.39
CA THR A 879 -1.05 -38.39 20.83
C THR A 879 -1.64 -37.46 21.90
N THR A 880 -0.79 -37.07 22.85
CA THR A 880 -1.14 -36.11 23.90
C THR A 880 -0.60 -34.74 23.52
N PRO A 881 -1.41 -33.67 23.53
CA PRO A 881 -0.91 -32.34 23.22
C PRO A 881 0.08 -31.84 24.30
N PRO A 882 1.00 -30.93 23.95
CA PRO A 882 1.94 -30.36 24.93
C PRO A 882 1.21 -29.61 26.05
N SER A 883 1.79 -29.63 27.26
CA SER A 883 1.44 -28.65 28.30
C SER A 883 1.87 -27.25 27.87
N LEU A 884 1.09 -26.20 28.20
CA LEU A 884 1.38 -24.82 27.76
C LEU A 884 1.30 -23.78 28.90
N LEU A 885 2.38 -23.05 29.13
CA LEU A 885 2.38 -21.82 29.91
C LEU A 885 2.42 -20.61 28.97
N TRP A 886 1.34 -19.83 28.95
CA TRP A 886 1.22 -18.61 28.15
C TRP A 886 1.44 -17.38 29.04
N ILE A 887 2.43 -16.55 28.73
CA ILE A 887 2.87 -15.45 29.62
C ILE A 887 2.54 -14.10 29.00
N GLU A 888 1.79 -13.27 29.73
CA GLU A 888 1.45 -11.89 29.38
C GLU A 888 2.27 -10.90 30.21
N GLY A 889 2.83 -9.88 29.54
CA GLY A 889 3.40 -8.71 30.20
C GLY A 889 2.40 -7.57 30.23
N ILE A 890 2.01 -7.08 31.41
CA ILE A 890 1.07 -5.95 31.51
C ILE A 890 1.75 -4.65 31.11
N GLY A 891 1.07 -3.86 30.28
CA GLY A 891 1.62 -2.61 29.75
C GLY A 891 2.64 -2.86 28.65
N ASP A 892 2.51 -3.98 27.94
CA ASP A 892 3.35 -4.32 26.79
C ASP A 892 3.09 -3.35 25.64
N SER A 893 4.11 -2.56 25.30
CA SER A 893 4.04 -1.60 24.20
C SER A 893 4.26 -2.22 22.82
N LEU A 894 4.67 -3.49 22.77
CA LEU A 894 4.91 -4.22 21.54
C LEU A 894 3.77 -5.19 21.22
N VAL A 895 3.31 -5.98 22.18
CA VAL A 895 2.19 -6.90 21.95
C VAL A 895 0.99 -6.43 22.75
N PRO A 896 -0.12 -6.02 22.10
CA PRO A 896 -1.26 -5.48 22.82
C PRO A 896 -1.87 -6.57 23.71
N ASN A 897 -2.01 -6.27 25.01
CA ASN A 897 -2.58 -7.18 26.01
C ASN A 897 -3.91 -7.82 25.57
N VAL A 898 -4.77 -7.06 24.88
CA VAL A 898 -6.02 -7.59 24.31
C VAL A 898 -5.81 -8.73 23.30
N ALA A 899 -4.78 -8.68 22.46
CA ALA A 899 -4.50 -9.74 21.50
C ALA A 899 -3.94 -10.99 22.21
N THR A 900 -3.11 -10.81 23.25
CA THR A 900 -2.65 -11.90 24.11
C THR A 900 -3.81 -12.59 24.83
N ARG A 901 -4.81 -11.83 25.29
CA ARG A 901 -6.03 -12.39 25.92
C ARG A 901 -6.97 -13.06 24.92
N ALA A 902 -7.15 -12.49 23.72
CA ALA A 902 -7.87 -13.15 22.65
C ALA A 902 -7.24 -14.52 22.31
N THR A 903 -5.91 -14.59 22.31
CA THR A 903 -5.16 -15.86 22.13
C THR A 903 -5.40 -16.84 23.27
N THR A 904 -5.32 -16.37 24.52
CA THR A 904 -5.62 -17.17 25.71
C THR A 904 -7.02 -17.78 25.61
N ARG A 905 -8.00 -16.98 25.15
CA ARG A 905 -9.36 -17.44 24.92
C ARG A 905 -9.46 -18.47 23.79
N ALA A 906 -8.82 -18.22 22.66
CA ALA A 906 -8.82 -19.12 21.50
C ALA A 906 -8.15 -20.47 21.80
N LEU A 907 -7.17 -20.49 22.71
CA LEU A 907 -6.57 -21.71 23.24
C LEU A 907 -7.48 -22.45 24.23
N GLY A 908 -8.48 -21.78 24.80
CA GLY A 908 -9.38 -22.34 25.81
C GLY A 908 -8.73 -22.54 27.19
N ILE A 909 -7.68 -21.78 27.52
CA ILE A 909 -6.91 -21.96 28.77
C ILE A 909 -7.31 -20.90 29.83
N PRO A 910 -7.27 -21.23 31.13
CA PRO A 910 -7.62 -20.31 32.20
C PRO A 910 -6.50 -19.28 32.46
N SER A 911 -6.87 -18.10 32.97
CA SER A 911 -5.95 -17.14 33.57
C SER A 911 -5.72 -17.46 35.05
N VAL A 912 -4.46 -17.51 35.46
CA VAL A 912 -4.05 -17.92 36.81
C VAL A 912 -4.03 -16.71 37.75
N ARG A 913 -4.74 -16.80 38.89
CA ARG A 913 -4.74 -15.76 39.93
C ARG A 913 -3.43 -15.72 40.72
N GLU A 914 -3.01 -14.57 41.27
CA GLU A 914 -3.68 -13.25 41.27
C GLU A 914 -3.45 -12.45 39.96
N LEU A 915 -4.52 -11.86 39.40
CA LEU A 915 -4.46 -11.16 38.12
C LEU A 915 -4.17 -9.68 38.29
N ALA A 916 -3.21 -9.17 37.52
CA ALA A 916 -2.96 -7.74 37.43
C ALA A 916 -4.07 -7.00 36.65
N GLN A 917 -4.71 -7.66 35.67
CA GLN A 917 -5.86 -7.16 34.94
C GLN A 917 -6.83 -8.31 34.61
N ALA A 918 -8.04 -8.24 35.18
CA ALA A 918 -9.12 -9.18 34.87
C ALA A 918 -9.71 -8.96 33.47
N SER A 919 -10.34 -9.99 32.91
CA SER A 919 -11.05 -9.93 31.63
C SER A 919 -12.37 -10.71 31.72
N PRO A 920 -13.50 -10.15 31.25
CA PRO A 920 -14.79 -10.85 31.28
C PRO A 920 -14.85 -12.06 30.33
N VAL A 921 -13.89 -12.22 29.41
CA VAL A 921 -13.88 -13.34 28.45
C VAL A 921 -12.99 -14.51 28.88
N LEU A 922 -12.21 -14.35 29.94
CA LEU A 922 -11.28 -15.38 30.42
C LEU A 922 -11.82 -16.05 31.68
N VAL A 923 -11.74 -17.37 31.70
CA VAL A 923 -11.98 -18.15 32.92
C VAL A 923 -10.76 -17.99 33.81
N GLU A 924 -10.99 -17.76 35.09
CA GLU A 924 -9.94 -17.60 36.09
C GLU A 924 -9.79 -18.87 36.94
N ALA A 925 -8.57 -19.22 37.32
CA ALA A 925 -8.27 -20.35 38.19
C ALA A 925 -7.14 -20.02 39.18
N ASP A 926 -7.10 -20.70 40.32
CA ASP A 926 -6.08 -20.48 41.35
C ASP A 926 -4.87 -21.40 41.11
N ALA A 927 -3.66 -20.90 41.38
CA ALA A 927 -2.46 -21.73 41.42
C ALA A 927 -2.42 -22.62 42.69
N PRO A 928 -1.75 -23.80 42.64
CA PRO A 928 -1.11 -24.38 41.47
C PRO A 928 -2.10 -25.04 40.50
N LEU A 929 -1.85 -24.89 39.19
CA LEU A 929 -2.53 -25.69 38.16
C LEU A 929 -1.69 -26.89 37.76
N SER A 930 -2.32 -28.06 37.71
CA SER A 930 -1.73 -29.29 37.18
C SER A 930 -2.85 -30.17 36.61
N GLU A 931 -2.61 -30.79 35.45
CA GLU A 931 -3.52 -31.71 34.76
C GLU A 931 -4.94 -31.14 34.53
N ASN A 932 -5.05 -29.81 34.39
CA ASN A 932 -6.34 -29.11 34.28
C ASN A 932 -6.99 -29.24 32.89
N VAL A 933 -6.23 -29.65 31.88
CA VAL A 933 -6.74 -29.87 30.51
C VAL A 933 -7.06 -31.35 30.30
N ALA A 934 -6.11 -32.23 30.62
CA ALA A 934 -6.22 -33.68 30.53
C ALA A 934 -5.17 -34.34 31.46
N PRO A 935 -5.23 -35.66 31.72
CA PRO A 935 -4.17 -36.35 32.44
C PRO A 935 -2.79 -36.09 31.81
N GLY A 936 -1.82 -35.66 32.62
CA GLY A 936 -0.48 -35.24 32.17
C GLY A 936 -0.40 -33.90 31.43
N VAL A 937 -1.51 -33.20 31.19
CA VAL A 937 -1.56 -31.96 30.40
C VAL A 937 -2.07 -30.78 31.23
N THR A 938 -1.19 -29.80 31.39
CA THR A 938 -1.47 -28.56 32.11
C THR A 938 -1.37 -27.38 31.15
N ALA A 939 -2.35 -26.48 31.20
CA ALA A 939 -2.24 -25.23 30.47
C ALA A 939 -2.86 -24.05 31.21
N GLY A 940 -2.24 -22.89 31.09
CA GLY A 940 -2.69 -21.68 31.76
C GLY A 940 -1.97 -20.43 31.28
N HIS A 941 -2.62 -19.30 31.50
CA HIS A 941 -2.14 -17.96 31.19
C HIS A 941 -1.75 -17.23 32.47
N PHE A 942 -0.54 -16.67 32.53
CA PHE A 942 -0.02 -15.97 33.71
C PHE A 942 0.40 -14.53 33.35
N GLN A 943 0.05 -13.57 34.22
CA GLN A 943 0.34 -12.16 34.01
C GLN A 943 1.50 -11.68 34.88
N TYR A 944 2.42 -10.92 34.29
CA TYR A 944 3.46 -10.20 35.02
C TYR A 944 3.32 -8.70 34.78
N ALA A 945 3.24 -7.92 35.85
CA ALA A 945 3.16 -6.47 35.76
C ALA A 945 4.47 -5.83 36.26
N PRO A 946 5.14 -4.97 35.47
CA PRO A 946 6.41 -4.34 35.87
C PRO A 946 6.37 -3.66 37.23
N ALA A 947 5.22 -3.08 37.61
CA ALA A 947 5.04 -2.36 38.86
C ALA A 947 4.98 -3.27 40.11
N THR A 948 4.66 -4.56 39.96
CA THR A 948 4.44 -5.48 41.08
C THR A 948 5.35 -6.70 41.05
N THR A 949 5.95 -7.04 39.91
CA THR A 949 6.94 -8.13 39.81
C THR A 949 8.28 -7.71 40.44
N PRO A 950 8.74 -8.33 41.54
CA PRO A 950 9.91 -7.85 42.29
C PRO A 950 11.19 -7.80 41.45
N GLY A 951 11.43 -8.79 40.59
CA GLY A 951 12.56 -8.80 39.66
C GLY A 951 12.57 -7.62 38.68
N CYS A 952 11.41 -7.17 38.22
CA CYS A 952 11.29 -6.00 37.33
C CYS A 952 11.51 -4.69 38.09
N VAL A 953 10.92 -4.59 39.30
CA VAL A 953 11.15 -3.45 40.19
C VAL A 953 12.63 -3.31 40.55
N ALA A 954 13.31 -4.42 40.83
CA ALA A 954 14.73 -4.44 41.19
C ALA A 954 15.65 -3.98 40.06
N THR A 955 15.32 -4.29 38.80
CA THR A 955 16.08 -3.85 37.61
C THR A 955 15.64 -2.48 37.09
N GLY A 956 14.50 -1.96 37.56
CA GLY A 956 13.88 -0.76 37.03
C GLY A 956 13.27 -0.95 35.64
N GLU A 957 12.95 -2.18 35.26
CA GLU A 957 12.24 -2.49 34.02
C GLU A 957 10.79 -2.01 34.14
N THR A 958 10.35 -1.20 33.18
CA THR A 958 9.00 -0.63 33.13
C THR A 958 8.16 -1.13 31.96
N GLU A 959 8.80 -1.79 31.00
CA GLU A 959 8.15 -2.36 29.82
C GLU A 959 7.62 -3.76 30.13
N GLY A 960 6.32 -3.96 29.94
CA GLY A 960 5.65 -5.24 30.15
C GLY A 960 6.30 -6.34 29.32
N HIS A 961 6.66 -6.04 28.07
CA HIS A 961 7.27 -6.97 27.14
C HIS A 961 8.55 -7.62 27.68
N PHE A 962 9.46 -6.82 28.23
CA PHE A 962 10.76 -7.29 28.70
C PHE A 962 10.69 -7.81 30.15
N CYS A 963 9.82 -7.24 30.98
CA CYS A 963 9.58 -7.73 32.34
C CYS A 963 9.14 -9.20 32.32
N ALA A 964 8.17 -9.54 31.49
CA ALA A 964 7.61 -10.89 31.34
C ALA A 964 8.52 -11.90 30.59
N GLN A 965 9.78 -11.52 30.34
CA GLN A 965 10.83 -12.39 29.80
C GLN A 965 12.01 -12.51 30.77
N GLY A 966 12.42 -11.39 31.35
CA GLY A 966 13.70 -11.24 32.07
C GLY A 966 13.60 -11.21 33.59
N ALA A 967 12.41 -11.19 34.19
CA ALA A 967 12.29 -11.22 35.65
C ALA A 967 12.79 -12.57 36.22
N ALA A 968 13.25 -12.56 37.48
CA ALA A 968 13.70 -13.79 38.13
C ALA A 968 12.54 -14.76 38.38
N GLU A 969 11.38 -14.22 38.71
CA GLU A 969 10.12 -14.92 38.97
C GLU A 969 9.61 -15.61 37.70
N VAL A 970 9.64 -14.90 36.56
CA VAL A 970 9.31 -15.46 35.23
C VAL A 970 10.20 -16.65 34.91
N ARG A 971 11.52 -16.51 35.10
CA ARG A 971 12.46 -17.62 34.85
C ARG A 971 12.22 -18.79 35.79
N ALA A 972 11.96 -18.53 37.07
CA ALA A 972 11.68 -19.56 38.06
C ALA A 972 10.42 -20.36 37.69
N GLN A 973 9.34 -19.69 37.27
CA GLN A 973 8.11 -20.35 36.84
C GLN A 973 8.33 -21.18 35.57
N MET A 974 9.03 -20.66 34.56
CA MET A 974 9.37 -21.41 33.34
C MET A 974 10.17 -22.68 33.66
N LEU A 975 11.22 -22.58 34.48
CA LEU A 975 12.05 -23.72 34.86
C LEU A 975 11.26 -24.74 35.69
N HIS A 976 10.42 -24.28 36.63
CA HIS A 976 9.52 -25.14 37.39
C HIS A 976 8.56 -25.90 36.47
N PHE A 977 7.93 -25.20 35.54
CA PHE A 977 6.99 -25.76 34.58
C PHE A 977 7.64 -26.84 33.70
N PHE A 978 8.83 -26.59 33.15
CA PHE A 978 9.56 -27.59 32.37
C PHE A 978 10.04 -28.78 33.20
N ALA A 979 10.57 -28.54 34.41
CA ALA A 979 11.06 -29.61 35.26
C ALA A 979 9.93 -30.57 35.69
N THR A 980 8.77 -30.02 36.07
CA THR A 980 7.58 -30.79 36.46
C THR A 980 6.96 -31.52 35.26
N ALA A 981 6.88 -30.87 34.09
CA ALA A 981 6.42 -31.51 32.86
C ALA A 981 7.22 -32.78 32.54
N LEU A 982 8.55 -32.68 32.60
CA LEU A 982 9.43 -33.82 32.35
C LEU A 982 9.45 -34.86 33.48
N ALA A 983 8.84 -34.56 34.63
CA ALA A 983 8.65 -35.50 35.74
C ALA A 983 7.28 -36.21 35.71
N GLY A 984 6.37 -35.78 34.83
CA GLY A 984 5.12 -36.48 34.53
C GLY A 984 3.93 -35.56 34.25
N ALA A 985 3.84 -34.42 34.92
CA ALA A 985 2.78 -33.43 34.72
C ALA A 985 3.32 -32.03 35.04
N ALA A 986 3.10 -31.09 34.13
CA ALA A 986 3.58 -29.72 34.32
C ALA A 986 2.77 -29.02 35.41
N GLU A 987 3.40 -28.13 36.17
CA GLU A 987 2.74 -27.36 37.22
C GLU A 987 2.93 -25.86 36.97
N ILE A 988 1.83 -25.10 37.00
CA ILE A 988 1.86 -23.63 36.97
C ILE A 988 1.62 -23.13 38.39
N VAL A 989 2.68 -22.61 39.02
CA VAL A 989 2.66 -22.05 40.38
C VAL A 989 2.58 -20.53 40.34
N ASP A 990 2.22 -19.89 41.45
CA ASP A 990 2.42 -18.45 41.62
C ASP A 990 3.86 -18.20 42.11
N PRO A 991 4.73 -17.58 41.28
CA PRO A 991 6.11 -17.28 41.66
C PRO A 991 6.24 -15.92 42.38
N LEU A 992 5.14 -15.19 42.57
CA LEU A 992 5.12 -13.89 43.21
C LEU A 992 4.99 -14.05 44.75
N PRO A 993 5.60 -13.14 45.53
CA PRO A 993 5.66 -13.23 47.00
C PRO A 993 4.39 -12.80 47.76
#